data_AF-A0AAV9GLK9-F1
#
_entry.id   AF-A0AAV9GLK9-F1
#
_cell.length_a   1.000
_cell.length_b   1.000
_cell.length_c   1.000
_cell.angle_alpha   90.00
_cell.angle_beta   90.00
_cell.angle_gamma   90.00
#
_symmetry.space_group_name_H-M   'P 1'
#
loop_
_entity.id
_entity.type
_entity.pdbx_description
1 polymer ?
#
loop_
_entity_poly.entity_id
_entity_poly.type
_entity_poly.pdbx_seq_one_letter_code
_entity_poly.pdbx_strand_id
1 'polypeptide(L)'
;MMMYRSQKTLPLFSSVVKNVASPNIEIKKLVYIYLIHHAEQDPDLALLSINTIQKSLSDTNPQVRALALRTMSGIRVPVISQIVSLAIRKGAGDMSAYVRRAAALAIPKCYRLEPSQLPQLLECLVTLLADKQYYVAGAAVTAFLEICPERTDMIHKHYRNLIRMIVDMDEWSQLSTLRLLTVYARKCFPRRTKSVKRKDKSAGLQDFYGDGTNAESDVEQVVALDQDLELLLNSIKPLLQSRNAAVVVAVARCYTAVGTPEYVHMVIGPLIALLRGGQDIQQIALFNIVSICLDRPADFVRYATHFLVRATDTQPVWELKLEILTLIFPHAPPHVKSLILTELEHFSRGSDKGLVREAVRAIGRCAQTDTGTSPRCLRLLLSQITSLDGTLAAESLTVIRHLIQQDPTAHVATVVRLAKNLDSATDPQARATIIWLVGEFSGLNGEDNIAADVLRILVKDFASESEVAKRQIVLLGAKVYLHYLNRQIESAQPSLDGEPAPPTPLLEEDSHPIAKLWKYILHLVRYDTSYDLRDRTRLYKALLEVPQLATLMLLAPKPAPHAPSPSETRKGCTLGSAALVLAGGGGIHGLRGYEDLPEWVQPGREPDPKLRDTETPVVGKRVVPAAEALDAAARTSFSAKASDVIGESVGGKTLDDWLAEDEAEGESEEEEEEEEEEEEEEDEEEEDEEEEESEEEDDEEDEKSEDERRENAGLMGAT
;
A
#
# COMPACT_ATOMS: atom_id res chain seq x y z
N MET A 1 -11.18 -41.76 -9.17
CA MET A 1 -12.34 -41.02 -9.72
C MET A 1 -13.46 -40.76 -8.71
N MET A 2 -13.87 -41.71 -7.85
CA MET A 2 -15.03 -41.52 -6.95
C MET A 2 -14.87 -40.36 -5.95
N MET A 3 -13.68 -40.19 -5.37
CA MET A 3 -13.36 -39.09 -4.44
C MET A 3 -13.47 -37.71 -5.12
N TYR A 4 -12.94 -37.56 -6.35
CA TYR A 4 -13.07 -36.34 -7.15
C TYR A 4 -14.53 -36.04 -7.56
N ARG A 5 -15.38 -37.07 -7.65
CA ARG A 5 -16.82 -36.94 -7.93
C ARG A 5 -17.66 -36.79 -6.65
N SER A 6 -17.04 -36.58 -5.49
CA SER A 6 -17.70 -36.46 -4.18
C SER A 6 -18.64 -37.64 -3.83
N GLN A 7 -18.34 -38.83 -4.33
CA GLN A 7 -19.11 -40.04 -4.00
C GLN A 7 -18.70 -40.58 -2.61
N LYS A 8 -19.61 -41.29 -1.93
CA LYS A 8 -19.35 -41.85 -0.59
C LYS A 8 -18.30 -42.97 -0.67
N THR A 9 -17.06 -42.63 -0.36
CA THR A 9 -15.92 -43.57 -0.38
C THR A 9 -15.55 -44.14 0.98
N LEU A 10 -16.15 -43.68 2.08
CA LEU A 10 -15.88 -44.15 3.45
C LEU A 10 -16.00 -45.69 3.63
N PRO A 11 -16.96 -46.42 3.01
CA PRO A 11 -17.04 -47.87 3.19
C PRO A 11 -15.80 -48.64 2.72
N LEU A 12 -15.00 -48.04 1.83
CA LEU A 12 -13.75 -48.60 1.34
C LEU A 12 -12.56 -48.28 2.24
N PHE A 13 -12.78 -47.62 3.39
CA PHE A 13 -11.68 -47.10 4.20
C PHE A 13 -10.76 -48.22 4.68
N SER A 14 -11.33 -49.28 5.25
CA SER A 14 -10.56 -50.45 5.71
C SER A 14 -9.81 -51.17 4.58
N SER A 15 -10.36 -51.25 3.37
CA SER A 15 -9.71 -51.94 2.25
C SER A 15 -8.54 -51.14 1.68
N VAL A 16 -8.67 -49.82 1.64
CA VAL A 16 -7.60 -48.92 1.16
C VAL A 16 -6.48 -48.81 2.20
N VAL A 17 -6.80 -48.74 3.49
CA VAL A 17 -5.83 -48.69 4.61
C VAL A 17 -4.86 -49.89 4.60
N LYS A 18 -5.31 -51.07 4.17
CA LYS A 18 -4.44 -52.25 4.05
C LYS A 18 -3.27 -52.04 3.08
N ASN A 19 -3.40 -51.13 2.12
CA ASN A 19 -2.37 -50.87 1.11
C ASN A 19 -1.32 -49.83 1.56
N VAL A 20 -1.38 -49.34 2.80
CA VAL A 20 -0.38 -48.40 3.37
C VAL A 20 1.05 -48.96 3.33
N ALA A 21 1.19 -50.29 3.46
CA ALA A 21 2.49 -50.98 3.44
C ALA A 21 3.00 -51.31 2.03
N SER A 22 2.33 -50.87 0.96
CA SER A 22 2.72 -51.18 -0.42
C SER A 22 4.14 -50.64 -0.74
N PRO A 23 4.98 -51.40 -1.45
CA PRO A 23 6.30 -50.92 -1.87
C PRO A 23 6.22 -49.86 -2.97
N ASN A 24 5.14 -49.84 -3.76
CA ASN A 24 4.97 -48.86 -4.84
C ASN A 24 4.61 -47.48 -4.27
N ILE A 25 5.46 -46.48 -4.57
CA ILE A 25 5.30 -45.09 -4.13
C ILE A 25 4.01 -44.43 -4.61
N GLU A 26 3.53 -44.76 -5.82
CA GLU A 26 2.30 -44.20 -6.38
C GLU A 26 1.07 -44.67 -5.60
N ILE A 27 1.03 -45.97 -5.28
CA ILE A 27 -0.02 -46.55 -4.45
C ILE A 27 0.03 -45.93 -3.06
N LYS A 28 1.22 -45.79 -2.45
CA LYS A 28 1.40 -45.10 -1.17
C LYS A 28 0.86 -43.66 -1.21
N LYS A 29 1.19 -42.88 -2.25
CA LYS A 29 0.69 -41.50 -2.42
C LYS A 29 -0.84 -41.46 -2.43
N LEU A 30 -1.48 -42.33 -3.21
CA LEU A 30 -2.95 -42.40 -3.29
C LEU A 30 -3.58 -42.80 -1.96
N VAL A 31 -3.02 -43.80 -1.28
CA VAL A 31 -3.48 -44.26 0.03
C VAL A 31 -3.32 -43.17 1.07
N TYR A 32 -2.21 -42.43 1.08
CA TYR A 32 -1.96 -41.35 2.02
C TYR A 32 -2.89 -40.16 1.82
N ILE A 33 -3.16 -39.75 0.57
CA ILE A 33 -4.15 -38.71 0.28
C ILE A 33 -5.54 -39.13 0.81
N TYR A 34 -5.90 -40.39 0.56
CA TYR A 34 -7.17 -40.96 1.00
C TYR A 34 -7.27 -41.04 2.54
N LEU A 35 -6.17 -41.38 3.22
CA LEU A 35 -6.07 -41.33 4.68
C LEU A 35 -6.29 -39.92 5.22
N ILE A 36 -5.61 -38.90 4.69
CA ILE A 36 -5.75 -37.51 5.15
C ILE A 36 -7.21 -37.04 5.04
N HIS A 37 -7.92 -37.42 3.98
CA HIS A 37 -9.30 -37.03 3.77
C HIS A 37 -10.30 -37.67 4.74
N HIS A 38 -10.11 -38.96 5.08
CA HIS A 38 -11.07 -39.74 5.89
C HIS A 38 -10.64 -39.98 7.34
N ALA A 39 -9.42 -39.62 7.74
CA ALA A 39 -8.91 -39.88 9.09
C ALA A 39 -9.71 -39.17 10.21
N GLU A 40 -10.38 -38.06 9.91
CA GLU A 40 -11.26 -37.39 10.89
C GLU A 40 -12.60 -38.10 11.08
N GLN A 41 -13.07 -38.84 10.07
CA GLN A 41 -14.36 -39.52 10.11
C GLN A 41 -14.25 -40.82 10.93
N ASP A 42 -13.19 -41.60 10.69
CA ASP A 42 -12.92 -42.86 11.40
C ASP A 42 -11.49 -42.87 11.99
N PRO A 43 -11.27 -42.21 13.15
CA PRO A 43 -9.93 -42.09 13.73
C PRO A 43 -9.34 -43.44 14.16
N ASP A 44 -10.15 -44.37 14.66
CA ASP A 44 -9.69 -45.67 15.17
C ASP A 44 -9.01 -46.53 14.08
N LEU A 45 -9.58 -46.52 12.86
CA LEU A 45 -8.99 -47.21 11.72
C LEU A 45 -7.75 -46.48 11.18
N ALA A 46 -7.71 -45.15 11.30
CA ALA A 46 -6.53 -44.37 10.93
C ALA A 46 -5.33 -44.68 11.85
N LEU A 47 -5.56 -44.88 13.16
CA LEU A 47 -4.52 -45.21 14.15
C LEU A 47 -3.76 -46.51 13.78
N LEU A 48 -4.44 -47.49 13.20
CA LEU A 48 -3.81 -48.74 12.74
C LEU A 48 -2.72 -48.51 11.68
N SER A 49 -2.85 -47.44 10.89
CA SER A 49 -1.93 -47.10 9.80
C SER A 49 -0.66 -46.41 10.31
N ILE A 50 -0.70 -45.82 11.50
CA ILE A 50 0.32 -44.88 11.98
C ILE A 50 1.66 -45.57 12.23
N ASN A 51 1.64 -46.78 12.81
CA ASN A 51 2.84 -47.57 13.01
C ASN A 51 3.55 -47.87 11.67
N THR A 52 2.77 -48.10 10.61
CA THR A 52 3.31 -48.36 9.26
C THR A 52 3.86 -47.08 8.62
N ILE A 53 3.21 -45.94 8.81
CA ILE A 53 3.71 -44.65 8.33
C ILE A 53 4.98 -44.23 9.11
N GLN A 54 5.04 -44.51 10.41
CA GLN A 54 6.21 -44.26 11.24
C GLN A 54 7.42 -45.07 10.78
N LYS A 55 7.22 -46.35 10.38
CA LYS A 55 8.29 -47.16 9.76
C LYS A 55 8.80 -46.53 8.46
N SER A 56 7.89 -45.93 7.67
CA SER A 56 8.22 -45.27 6.40
C SER A 56 9.07 -44.00 6.57
N LEU A 57 9.19 -43.45 7.78
CA LEU A 57 10.16 -42.36 8.08
C LEU A 57 11.61 -42.80 8.07
N SER A 58 11.87 -44.10 8.11
CA SER A 58 13.24 -44.65 8.12
C SER A 58 13.56 -45.37 6.82
N ASP A 59 12.76 -45.13 5.77
CA ASP A 59 12.96 -45.67 4.44
C ASP A 59 14.25 -45.11 3.81
N THR A 60 14.86 -45.89 2.91
CA THR A 60 16.07 -45.46 2.18
C THR A 60 15.76 -44.27 1.28
N ASN A 61 14.57 -44.24 0.68
CA ASN A 61 14.18 -43.19 -0.25
C ASN A 61 13.71 -41.92 0.48
N PRO A 62 14.39 -40.76 0.31
CA PRO A 62 14.01 -39.51 0.96
C PRO A 62 12.61 -39.01 0.56
N GLN A 63 12.13 -39.34 -0.65
CA GLN A 63 10.78 -39.01 -1.08
C GLN A 63 9.71 -39.71 -0.23
N VAL A 64 9.95 -40.98 0.11
CA VAL A 64 9.05 -41.77 0.96
C VAL A 64 9.08 -41.23 2.39
N ARG A 65 10.27 -40.91 2.93
CA ARG A 65 10.42 -40.29 4.26
C ARG A 65 9.66 -38.96 4.38
N ALA A 66 9.88 -38.05 3.44
CA ALA A 66 9.20 -36.75 3.40
C ALA A 66 7.68 -36.90 3.22
N LEU A 67 7.24 -37.83 2.36
CA LEU A 67 5.83 -38.11 2.14
C LEU A 67 5.15 -38.66 3.40
N ALA A 68 5.82 -39.57 4.13
CA ALA A 68 5.35 -40.10 5.40
C ALA A 68 5.19 -38.98 6.44
N LEU A 69 6.19 -38.10 6.57
CA LEU A 69 6.16 -36.95 7.48
C LEU A 69 5.04 -35.95 7.16
N ARG A 70 4.84 -35.64 5.87
CA ARG A 70 3.73 -34.79 5.40
C ARG A 70 2.37 -35.40 5.70
N THR A 71 2.26 -36.73 5.64
CA THR A 71 1.01 -37.46 5.88
C THR A 71 0.70 -37.52 7.36
N MET A 72 1.65 -37.87 8.22
CA MET A 72 1.42 -37.89 9.67
C MET A 72 1.06 -36.52 10.22
N SER A 73 1.77 -35.47 9.80
CA SER A 73 1.42 -34.11 10.20
C SER A 73 0.10 -33.60 9.58
N GLY A 74 -0.41 -34.26 8.53
CA GLY A 74 -1.69 -33.95 7.91
C GLY A 74 -2.89 -34.68 8.55
N ILE A 75 -2.66 -35.74 9.31
CA ILE A 75 -3.72 -36.47 10.02
C ILE A 75 -4.14 -35.64 11.24
N ARG A 76 -5.40 -35.18 11.24
CA ARG A 76 -5.97 -34.30 12.27
C ARG A 76 -6.50 -35.09 13.49
N VAL A 77 -5.69 -36.00 14.02
CA VAL A 77 -6.01 -36.81 15.22
C VAL A 77 -5.10 -36.37 16.38
N PRO A 78 -5.61 -35.77 17.47
CA PRO A 78 -4.76 -35.23 18.54
C PRO A 78 -3.89 -36.28 19.25
N VAL A 79 -4.34 -37.53 19.33
CA VAL A 79 -3.64 -38.63 20.04
C VAL A 79 -2.21 -38.87 19.49
N ILE A 80 -1.94 -38.48 18.24
CA ILE A 80 -0.67 -38.78 17.57
C ILE A 80 0.31 -37.61 17.60
N SER A 81 -0.05 -36.48 18.22
CA SER A 81 0.76 -35.27 18.29
C SER A 81 2.19 -35.56 18.74
N GLN A 82 2.37 -36.36 19.80
CA GLN A 82 3.69 -36.71 20.34
C GLN A 82 4.52 -37.51 19.34
N ILE A 83 3.90 -38.44 18.60
CA ILE A 83 4.56 -39.22 17.55
C ILE A 83 4.99 -38.30 16.40
N VAL A 84 4.13 -37.34 16.03
CA VAL A 84 4.43 -36.34 15.01
C VAL A 84 5.59 -35.44 15.46
N SER A 85 5.62 -35.00 16.72
CA SER A 85 6.72 -34.18 17.26
C SER A 85 8.07 -34.90 17.20
N LEU A 86 8.10 -36.19 17.54
CA LEU A 86 9.31 -37.02 17.44
C LEU A 86 9.72 -37.24 15.98
N ALA A 87 8.74 -37.44 15.08
CA ALA A 87 8.98 -37.55 13.65
C ALA A 87 9.56 -36.26 13.05
N ILE A 88 9.09 -35.09 13.51
CA ILE A 88 9.64 -33.79 13.13
C ILE A 88 11.07 -33.64 13.63
N ARG A 89 11.36 -33.99 14.89
CA ARG A 89 12.71 -33.97 15.46
C ARG A 89 13.67 -34.83 14.64
N LYS A 90 13.24 -36.05 14.27
CA LYS A 90 14.01 -36.94 13.40
C LYS A 90 14.19 -36.35 11.99
N GLY A 91 13.13 -35.77 11.42
CA GLY A 91 13.15 -35.17 10.08
C GLY A 91 13.98 -33.89 9.99
N ALA A 92 14.14 -33.15 11.10
CA ALA A 92 14.96 -31.94 11.15
C ALA A 92 16.47 -32.23 11.05
N GLY A 93 16.90 -33.40 11.54
CA GLY A 93 18.28 -33.90 11.42
C GLY A 93 18.52 -34.83 10.23
N ASP A 94 17.61 -34.92 9.26
CA ASP A 94 17.76 -35.81 8.10
C ASP A 94 18.86 -35.31 7.15
N MET A 95 19.63 -36.22 6.56
CA MET A 95 20.68 -35.89 5.59
C MET A 95 20.12 -35.17 4.35
N SER A 96 18.91 -35.55 3.91
CA SER A 96 18.25 -34.95 2.76
C SER A 96 17.52 -33.66 3.14
N ALA A 97 17.91 -32.56 2.50
CA ALA A 97 17.23 -31.28 2.67
C ALA A 97 15.75 -31.31 2.24
N TYR A 98 15.34 -32.24 1.35
CA TYR A 98 13.92 -32.40 1.00
C TYR A 98 13.08 -32.85 2.20
N VAL A 99 13.61 -33.75 3.03
CA VAL A 99 12.95 -34.21 4.26
C VAL A 99 12.97 -33.11 5.32
N ARG A 100 14.09 -32.39 5.47
CA ARG A 100 14.18 -31.24 6.40
C ARG A 100 13.18 -30.14 6.05
N ARG A 101 12.99 -29.83 4.77
CA ARG A 101 11.91 -28.93 4.30
C ARG A 101 10.53 -29.43 4.69
N ALA A 102 10.26 -30.72 4.50
CA ALA A 102 8.99 -31.32 4.91
C ALA A 102 8.79 -31.27 6.43
N ALA A 103 9.87 -31.40 7.21
CA ALA A 103 9.85 -31.24 8.66
C ALA A 103 9.50 -29.81 9.07
N ALA A 104 10.10 -28.79 8.45
CA ALA A 104 9.78 -27.39 8.68
C ALA A 104 8.29 -27.08 8.45
N LEU A 105 7.72 -27.54 7.33
CA LEU A 105 6.29 -27.36 7.00
C LEU A 105 5.34 -28.20 7.87
N ALA A 106 5.85 -29.20 8.58
CA ALA A 106 5.06 -30.01 9.52
C ALA A 106 4.92 -29.33 10.90
N ILE A 107 5.84 -28.43 11.28
CA ILE A 107 5.84 -27.76 12.59
C ILE A 107 4.52 -27.02 12.86
N PRO A 108 4.01 -26.16 11.94
CA PRO A 108 2.76 -25.43 12.21
C PRO A 108 1.56 -26.37 12.32
N LYS A 109 1.54 -27.46 11.55
CA LYS A 109 0.48 -28.47 11.63
C LYS A 109 0.48 -29.19 12.96
N CYS A 110 1.65 -29.52 13.49
CA CYS A 110 1.78 -30.13 14.83
C CYS A 110 1.33 -29.16 15.93
N TYR A 111 1.70 -27.87 15.81
CA TYR A 111 1.27 -26.84 16.75
C TYR A 111 -0.26 -26.66 16.76
N ARG A 112 -0.92 -26.72 15.59
CA ARG A 112 -2.39 -26.69 15.49
C ARG A 112 -3.07 -27.92 16.12
N LEU A 113 -2.38 -29.06 16.20
CA LEU A 113 -2.89 -30.27 16.86
C LEU A 113 -2.79 -30.16 18.38
N GLU A 114 -1.61 -29.79 18.90
CA GLU A 114 -1.37 -29.66 20.34
C GLU A 114 -0.40 -28.50 20.67
N PRO A 115 -0.89 -27.36 21.18
CA PRO A 115 -0.04 -26.21 21.50
C PRO A 115 0.97 -26.45 22.65
N SER A 116 0.77 -27.48 23.47
CA SER A 116 1.65 -27.82 24.61
C SER A 116 3.07 -28.20 24.17
N GLN A 117 3.24 -28.72 22.95
CA GLN A 117 4.51 -29.21 22.42
C GLN A 117 5.41 -28.10 21.87
N LEU A 118 4.99 -26.84 21.99
CA LEU A 118 5.71 -25.68 21.49
C LEU A 118 7.21 -25.68 21.85
N PRO A 119 7.67 -25.98 23.08
CA PRO A 119 9.11 -25.96 23.42
C PRO A 119 9.97 -26.84 22.51
N GLN A 120 9.52 -28.07 22.26
CA GLN A 120 10.25 -29.05 21.44
C GLN A 120 10.25 -28.66 19.95
N LEU A 121 9.14 -28.09 19.49
CA LEU A 121 9.00 -27.60 18.12
C LEU A 121 9.93 -26.41 17.85
N LEU A 122 10.20 -25.58 18.86
CA LEU A 122 11.11 -24.44 18.74
C LEU A 122 12.57 -24.86 18.63
N GLU A 123 12.99 -25.86 19.40
CA GLU A 123 14.34 -26.43 19.27
C GLU A 123 14.59 -26.88 17.83
N CYS A 124 13.62 -27.61 17.25
CA CYS A 124 13.70 -28.05 15.86
C CYS A 124 13.69 -26.86 14.88
N LEU A 125 12.89 -25.83 15.14
CA LEU A 125 12.78 -24.66 14.29
C LEU A 125 14.09 -23.85 14.25
N VAL A 126 14.76 -23.67 15.38
CA VAL A 126 16.05 -22.96 15.45
C VAL A 126 17.10 -23.69 14.60
N THR A 127 17.16 -25.02 14.70
CA THR A 127 18.05 -25.85 13.86
C THR A 127 17.75 -25.67 12.37
N LEU A 128 16.47 -25.62 11.99
CA LEU A 128 16.05 -25.47 10.59
C LEU A 128 16.22 -24.04 10.05
N LEU A 129 16.17 -23.01 10.91
CA LEU A 129 16.51 -21.63 10.54
C LEU A 129 18.02 -21.46 10.32
N ALA A 130 18.83 -22.28 10.97
CA ALA A 130 20.28 -22.33 10.80
C ALA A 130 20.74 -23.17 9.60
N ASP A 131 19.83 -23.76 8.82
CA ASP A 131 20.16 -24.65 7.71
C ASP A 131 20.96 -23.91 6.63
N LYS A 132 21.90 -24.62 6.01
CA LYS A 132 22.71 -24.10 4.90
C LYS A 132 21.88 -23.98 3.62
N GLN A 133 20.82 -24.78 3.49
CA GLN A 133 20.04 -24.86 2.26
C GLN A 133 18.88 -23.87 2.24
N TYR A 134 18.85 -23.02 1.21
CA TYR A 134 17.92 -21.89 1.08
C TYR A 134 16.45 -22.29 1.13
N TYR A 135 16.04 -23.38 0.48
CA TYR A 135 14.64 -23.81 0.45
C TYR A 135 14.17 -24.47 1.76
N VAL A 136 15.09 -24.93 2.62
CA VAL A 136 14.75 -25.40 3.97
C VAL A 136 14.58 -24.19 4.89
N ALA A 137 15.54 -23.26 4.85
CA ALA A 137 15.48 -22.01 5.60
C ALA A 137 14.22 -21.20 5.26
N GLY A 138 13.85 -21.11 3.98
CA GLY A 138 12.61 -20.47 3.54
C GLY A 138 11.34 -21.11 4.13
N ALA A 139 11.27 -22.45 4.13
CA ALA A 139 10.18 -23.17 4.78
C ALA A 139 10.18 -22.97 6.30
N ALA A 140 11.34 -22.93 6.95
CA ALA A 140 11.46 -22.65 8.37
C ALA A 140 10.98 -21.22 8.71
N VAL A 141 11.27 -20.23 7.88
CA VAL A 141 10.75 -18.86 8.02
C VAL A 141 9.22 -18.83 7.93
N THR A 142 8.64 -19.58 6.99
CA THR A 142 7.17 -19.66 6.88
C THR A 142 6.55 -20.27 8.14
N ALA A 143 7.17 -21.32 8.69
CA ALA A 143 6.73 -21.93 9.94
C ALA A 143 6.90 -20.99 11.14
N PHE A 144 8.00 -20.23 11.19
CA PHE A 144 8.25 -19.23 12.23
C PHE A 144 7.15 -18.17 12.27
N LEU A 145 6.77 -17.62 11.11
CA LEU A 145 5.75 -16.58 11.02
C LEU A 145 4.38 -17.02 11.51
N GLU A 146 4.05 -18.32 11.37
CA GLU A 146 2.77 -18.85 11.82
C GLU A 146 2.75 -19.15 13.32
N ILE A 147 3.86 -19.63 13.89
CA ILE A 147 3.90 -20.12 15.27
C ILE A 147 4.24 -18.99 16.25
N CYS A 148 5.26 -18.19 15.96
CA CYS A 148 5.83 -17.22 16.91
C CYS A 148 6.34 -15.94 16.23
N PRO A 149 5.47 -15.11 15.62
CA PRO A 149 5.88 -13.87 14.97
C PRO A 149 6.46 -12.81 15.93
N GLU A 150 6.24 -12.93 17.23
CA GLU A 150 6.66 -11.94 18.23
C GLU A 150 8.12 -12.11 18.69
N ARG A 151 8.67 -13.33 18.67
CA ARG A 151 10.00 -13.63 19.21
C ARG A 151 11.12 -13.36 18.20
N THR A 152 11.55 -12.11 18.14
CA THR A 152 12.68 -11.66 17.30
C THR A 152 14.02 -12.25 17.74
N ASP A 153 14.12 -12.74 18.98
CA ASP A 153 15.34 -13.27 19.57
C ASP A 153 15.97 -14.40 18.73
N MET A 154 15.11 -15.27 18.18
CA MET A 154 15.53 -16.43 17.38
C MET A 154 16.09 -16.03 16.01
N ILE A 155 15.88 -14.80 15.56
CA ILE A 155 16.27 -14.36 14.21
C ILE A 155 17.61 -13.63 14.22
N HIS A 156 18.03 -13.01 15.33
CA HIS A 156 19.26 -12.20 15.35
C HIS A 156 20.45 -12.94 14.75
N LYS A 157 20.73 -14.15 15.24
CA LYS A 157 21.84 -14.98 14.77
C LYS A 157 21.76 -15.36 13.28
N HIS A 158 20.54 -15.51 12.74
CA HIS A 158 20.31 -15.98 11.37
C HIS A 158 20.03 -14.85 10.37
N TYR A 159 19.90 -13.60 10.82
CA TYR A 159 19.49 -12.45 10.02
C TYR A 159 20.35 -12.28 8.75
N ARG A 160 21.68 -12.20 8.91
CA ARG A 160 22.59 -12.01 7.77
C ARG A 160 22.59 -13.20 6.82
N ASN A 161 22.46 -14.43 7.34
CA ASN A 161 22.42 -15.62 6.50
C ASN A 161 21.14 -15.66 5.64
N LEU A 162 19.98 -15.39 6.25
CA LEU A 162 18.71 -15.31 5.54
C LEU A 162 18.71 -14.24 4.43
N ILE A 163 19.37 -13.10 4.68
CA ILE A 163 19.50 -12.02 3.69
C ILE A 163 20.34 -12.43 2.49
N ARG A 164 21.43 -13.19 2.70
CA ARG A 164 22.26 -13.69 1.59
C ARG A 164 21.52 -14.73 0.76
N MET A 165 20.76 -15.60 1.41
CA MET A 165 19.99 -16.67 0.73
C MET A 165 18.69 -16.20 0.06
N ILE A 166 18.21 -14.99 0.35
CA ILE A 166 16.86 -14.56 -0.06
C ILE A 166 16.64 -14.59 -1.58
N VAL A 167 17.69 -14.32 -2.36
CA VAL A 167 17.59 -14.29 -3.83
C VAL A 167 17.37 -15.69 -4.40
N ASP A 168 17.98 -16.71 -3.78
CA ASP A 168 17.93 -18.10 -4.22
C ASP A 168 16.70 -18.86 -3.68
N MET A 169 16.00 -18.30 -2.69
CA MET A 169 14.76 -18.86 -2.14
C MET A 169 13.65 -18.97 -3.19
N ASP A 170 12.70 -19.91 -2.98
CA ASP A 170 11.49 -20.00 -3.79
C ASP A 170 10.56 -18.80 -3.56
N GLU A 171 9.74 -18.46 -4.55
CA GLU A 171 8.91 -17.24 -4.57
C GLU A 171 8.01 -17.08 -3.32
N TRP A 172 7.48 -18.19 -2.80
CA TRP A 172 6.64 -18.20 -1.58
C TRP A 172 7.45 -17.94 -0.31
N SER A 173 8.67 -18.50 -0.24
CA SER A 173 9.60 -18.24 0.85
C SER A 173 10.19 -16.83 0.77
N GLN A 174 10.44 -16.30 -0.42
CA GLN A 174 10.83 -14.91 -0.63
C GLN A 174 9.78 -13.96 -0.04
N LEU A 175 8.50 -14.18 -0.32
CA LEU A 175 7.39 -13.40 0.24
C LEU A 175 7.39 -13.40 1.78
N SER A 176 7.54 -14.59 2.35
CA SER A 176 7.53 -14.82 3.79
C SER A 176 8.75 -14.17 4.45
N THR A 177 9.93 -14.36 3.87
CA THR A 177 11.19 -13.79 4.36
C THR A 177 11.19 -12.27 4.26
N LEU A 178 10.71 -11.69 3.15
CA LEU A 178 10.53 -10.24 3.03
C LEU A 178 9.57 -9.69 4.09
N ARG A 179 8.45 -10.37 4.36
CA ARG A 179 7.51 -9.99 5.42
C ARG A 179 8.20 -9.99 6.79
N LEU A 180 8.91 -11.07 7.10
CA LEU A 180 9.63 -11.22 8.35
C LEU A 180 10.69 -10.13 8.55
N LEU A 181 11.54 -9.93 7.54
CA LEU A 181 12.64 -8.97 7.59
C LEU A 181 12.14 -7.53 7.65
N THR A 182 11.00 -7.20 7.03
CA THR A 182 10.38 -5.87 7.14
C THR A 182 9.93 -5.60 8.58
N VAL A 183 9.25 -6.57 9.21
CA VAL A 183 8.78 -6.47 10.60
C VAL A 183 9.96 -6.42 11.57
N TYR A 184 10.96 -7.28 11.35
CA TYR A 184 12.19 -7.31 12.14
C TYR A 184 12.92 -5.97 12.04
N ALA A 185 13.00 -5.38 10.85
CA ALA A 185 13.70 -4.13 10.66
C ALA A 185 13.06 -2.97 11.45
N ARG A 186 11.73 -2.89 11.49
CA ARG A 186 11.01 -1.91 12.31
C ARG A 186 11.20 -2.14 13.81
N LYS A 187 11.27 -3.41 14.24
CA LYS A 187 11.46 -3.82 15.63
C LYS A 187 12.92 -3.77 16.13
N CYS A 188 13.92 -3.73 15.26
CA CYS A 188 15.32 -3.87 15.68
C CYS A 188 16.23 -2.70 15.28
N PHE A 189 15.83 -1.88 14.30
CA PHE A 189 16.61 -0.73 13.87
C PHE A 189 15.84 0.56 14.18
N PRO A 190 16.48 1.58 14.79
CA PRO A 190 15.87 2.89 14.97
C PRO A 190 15.99 3.69 13.66
N ARG A 191 15.09 4.65 13.46
CA ARG A 191 15.26 5.61 12.36
C ARG A 191 16.19 6.73 12.81
N ARG A 192 17.49 6.66 12.47
CA ARG A 192 18.47 7.72 12.75
C ARG A 192 18.46 8.75 11.62
N THR A 193 18.25 10.02 11.93
CA THR A 193 18.44 11.12 10.98
C THR A 193 19.79 11.78 11.28
N LYS A 194 20.69 11.80 10.28
CA LYS A 194 21.92 12.60 10.32
C LYS A 194 21.69 13.88 9.52
N SER A 195 21.88 15.02 10.17
CA SER A 195 22.01 16.30 9.49
C SER A 195 23.28 16.26 8.65
N VAL A 196 23.16 16.35 7.33
CA VAL A 196 24.31 16.46 6.42
C VAL A 196 24.27 17.84 5.80
N LYS A 197 25.36 18.61 5.98
CA LYS A 197 25.52 19.88 5.26
C LYS A 197 25.74 19.58 3.79
N ARG A 198 24.87 20.10 2.92
CA ARG A 198 24.99 19.96 1.47
C ARG A 198 26.33 20.55 1.02
N LYS A 199 27.24 19.72 0.51
CA LYS A 199 28.42 20.20 -0.23
C LYS A 199 27.93 20.55 -1.62
N ASP A 200 27.66 21.83 -1.86
CA ASP A 200 27.34 22.32 -3.20
C ASP A 200 28.50 22.02 -4.15
N LYS A 201 28.30 21.06 -5.07
CA LYS A 201 29.18 20.83 -6.22
C LYS A 201 28.97 21.91 -7.31
N SER A 202 28.82 23.16 -6.91
CA SER A 202 28.77 24.34 -7.80
C SER A 202 29.45 25.57 -7.20
N ALA A 203 30.40 25.39 -6.27
CA ALA A 203 31.28 26.46 -5.83
C ALA A 203 32.41 26.70 -6.86
N GLY A 204 32.04 27.18 -8.05
CA GLY A 204 32.99 27.39 -9.14
C GLY A 204 32.56 28.48 -10.11
N LEU A 205 32.20 29.67 -9.61
CA LEU A 205 32.46 31.00 -10.24
C LEU A 205 31.77 32.17 -9.49
N GLN A 206 30.73 31.91 -8.70
CA GLN A 206 29.86 32.97 -8.17
C GLN A 206 30.40 33.66 -6.90
N ASP A 207 31.38 33.07 -6.22
CA ASP A 207 31.82 33.47 -4.86
C ASP A 207 32.91 34.56 -4.84
N PHE A 208 33.28 35.14 -6.00
CA PHE A 208 34.37 36.12 -6.11
C PHE A 208 33.90 37.60 -6.11
N TYR A 209 32.60 37.88 -6.28
CA TYR A 209 32.06 39.26 -6.33
C TYR A 209 30.73 39.48 -5.58
N GLY A 210 30.33 38.57 -4.67
CA GLY A 210 29.04 38.65 -3.97
C GLY A 210 29.13 39.13 -2.52
N ASP A 211 28.48 40.25 -2.24
CA ASP A 211 28.32 40.87 -0.91
C ASP A 211 27.62 39.93 0.09
N GLY A 212 28.06 39.98 1.35
CA GLY A 212 27.76 39.01 2.40
C GLY A 212 26.35 39.10 2.95
N THR A 213 25.40 38.43 2.31
CA THR A 213 24.14 38.04 2.95
C THR A 213 24.26 36.63 3.51
N ASN A 214 24.17 36.49 4.84
CA ASN A 214 24.04 35.22 5.55
C ASN A 214 22.85 34.41 4.98
N ALA A 215 23.11 33.56 3.99
CA ALA A 215 22.21 32.50 3.62
C ALA A 215 22.32 31.41 4.70
N GLU A 216 21.23 31.21 5.44
CA GLU A 216 21.06 30.03 6.30
C GLU A 216 21.39 28.79 5.46
N SER A 217 22.48 28.08 5.81
CA SER A 217 22.84 26.86 5.13
C SER A 217 21.72 25.85 5.31
N ASP A 218 20.96 25.54 4.25
CA ASP A 218 19.93 24.51 4.26
C ASP A 218 20.53 23.18 4.74
N VAL A 219 20.21 22.83 5.98
CA VAL A 219 20.67 21.59 6.61
C VAL A 219 19.67 20.49 6.26
N GLU A 220 19.97 19.69 5.24
CA GLU A 220 19.12 18.56 4.88
C GLU A 220 19.35 17.40 5.87
N GLN A 221 18.28 16.94 6.52
CA GLN A 221 18.33 15.77 7.41
C GLN A 221 18.26 14.50 6.56
N VAL A 222 19.40 13.85 6.33
CA VAL A 222 19.48 12.57 5.62
C VAL A 222 19.27 11.43 6.62
N VAL A 223 18.40 10.48 6.28
CA VAL A 223 18.23 9.25 7.10
C VAL A 223 19.52 8.44 7.01
N ALA A 224 20.21 8.26 8.14
CA ALA A 224 21.38 7.40 8.21
C ALA A 224 20.93 5.95 8.42
N LEU A 225 21.17 5.12 7.41
CA LEU A 225 20.89 3.69 7.46
C LEU A 225 21.97 2.96 8.28
N ASP A 226 21.55 1.92 8.99
CA ASP A 226 22.45 0.95 9.61
C ASP A 226 23.04 0.02 8.54
N GLN A 227 24.25 -0.51 8.74
CA GLN A 227 24.95 -1.37 7.78
C GLN A 227 24.17 -2.64 7.48
N ASP A 228 23.59 -3.26 8.52
CA ASP A 228 22.76 -4.47 8.38
C ASP A 228 21.45 -4.18 7.62
N LEU A 229 20.90 -2.98 7.78
CA LEU A 229 19.70 -2.55 7.07
C LEU A 229 20.01 -2.25 5.60
N GLU A 230 21.13 -1.60 5.33
CA GLU A 230 21.62 -1.37 3.98
C GLU A 230 21.92 -2.70 3.26
N LEU A 231 22.47 -3.70 3.97
CA LEU A 231 22.67 -5.05 3.45
C LEU A 231 21.34 -5.66 2.97
N LEU A 232 20.27 -5.55 3.77
CA LEU A 232 18.93 -6.01 3.37
C LEU A 232 18.43 -5.28 2.13
N LEU A 233 18.50 -3.95 2.11
CA LEU A 233 17.96 -3.14 1.01
C LEU A 233 18.73 -3.39 -0.30
N ASN A 234 20.03 -3.61 -0.23
CA ASN A 234 20.84 -3.90 -1.41
C ASN A 234 20.65 -5.34 -1.92
N SER A 235 20.47 -6.33 -1.04
CA SER A 235 20.29 -7.73 -1.45
C SER A 235 18.94 -8.00 -2.10
N ILE A 236 17.89 -7.25 -1.74
CA ILE A 236 16.55 -7.42 -2.32
C ILE A 236 16.35 -6.66 -3.64
N LYS A 237 17.34 -5.85 -4.07
CA LYS A 237 17.27 -5.10 -5.32
C LYS A 237 17.06 -5.96 -6.57
N PRO A 238 17.74 -7.12 -6.75
CA PRO A 238 17.48 -8.01 -7.89
C PRO A 238 16.06 -8.55 -7.94
N LEU A 239 15.40 -8.71 -6.78
CA LEU A 239 14.03 -9.22 -6.68
C LEU A 239 12.99 -8.29 -7.34
N LEU A 240 13.34 -7.03 -7.64
CA LEU A 240 12.49 -6.15 -8.45
C LEU A 240 12.29 -6.65 -9.88
N GLN A 241 13.17 -7.52 -10.37
CA GLN A 241 13.10 -8.13 -11.70
C GLN A 241 12.44 -9.52 -11.67
N SER A 242 11.87 -9.94 -10.53
CA SER A 242 11.21 -11.24 -10.39
C SER A 242 9.99 -11.34 -11.32
N ARG A 243 9.73 -12.53 -11.87
CA ARG A 243 8.53 -12.81 -12.69
C ARG A 243 7.24 -12.74 -11.88
N ASN A 244 7.31 -13.05 -10.58
CA ASN A 244 6.15 -13.05 -9.70
C ASN A 244 5.83 -11.63 -9.22
N ALA A 245 4.65 -11.12 -9.60
CA ALA A 245 4.16 -9.80 -9.21
C ALA A 245 4.09 -9.62 -7.69
N ALA A 246 3.81 -10.67 -6.93
CA ALA A 246 3.71 -10.60 -5.48
C ALA A 246 5.07 -10.29 -4.83
N VAL A 247 6.17 -10.83 -5.38
CA VAL A 247 7.53 -10.57 -4.90
C VAL A 247 7.89 -9.10 -5.15
N VAL A 248 7.62 -8.58 -6.35
CA VAL A 248 7.84 -7.15 -6.68
C VAL A 248 7.07 -6.24 -5.71
N VAL A 249 5.81 -6.54 -5.42
CA VAL A 249 5.00 -5.76 -4.46
C VAL A 249 5.51 -5.92 -3.02
N ALA A 250 6.01 -7.10 -2.63
CA ALA A 250 6.60 -7.31 -1.31
C ALA A 250 7.91 -6.52 -1.12
N VAL A 251 8.73 -6.43 -2.16
CA VAL A 251 9.93 -5.58 -2.18
C VAL A 251 9.55 -4.10 -2.14
N ALA A 252 8.53 -3.69 -2.90
CA ALA A 252 7.98 -2.34 -2.84
C ALA A 252 7.52 -1.97 -1.42
N ARG A 253 6.81 -2.88 -0.73
CA ARG A 253 6.42 -2.75 0.68
C ARG A 253 7.64 -2.59 1.59
N CYS A 254 8.68 -3.39 1.40
CA CYS A 254 9.90 -3.30 2.22
C CYS A 254 10.56 -1.92 2.04
N TYR A 255 10.71 -1.45 0.80
CA TYR A 255 11.32 -0.17 0.51
C TYR A 255 10.51 1.04 0.99
N THR A 256 9.17 1.02 0.87
CA THR A 256 8.36 2.11 1.40
C THR A 256 8.28 2.11 2.92
N ALA A 257 8.30 0.93 3.54
CA ALA A 257 8.29 0.80 4.99
C ALA A 257 9.64 1.17 5.61
N VAL A 258 10.76 0.75 5.04
CA VAL A 258 12.07 0.78 5.72
C VAL A 258 13.12 1.62 4.97
N GLY A 259 13.00 1.72 3.65
CA GLY A 259 14.01 2.35 2.80
C GLY A 259 13.99 3.89 2.77
N THR A 260 15.00 4.45 2.11
CA THR A 260 15.10 5.88 1.77
C THR A 260 14.25 6.23 0.54
N PRO A 261 13.97 7.53 0.28
CA PRO A 261 13.28 7.95 -0.94
C PRO A 261 13.93 7.42 -2.23
N GLU A 262 15.25 7.28 -2.27
CA GLU A 262 15.98 6.76 -3.43
C GLU A 262 15.59 5.33 -3.78
N TYR A 263 15.49 4.44 -2.78
CA TYR A 263 15.05 3.06 -3.02
C TYR A 263 13.60 3.01 -3.51
N VAL A 264 12.73 3.89 -3.00
CA VAL A 264 11.34 3.96 -3.48
C VAL A 264 11.28 4.41 -4.94
N HIS A 265 12.13 5.35 -5.36
CA HIS A 265 12.22 5.75 -6.77
C HIS A 265 12.61 4.57 -7.69
N MET A 266 13.46 3.64 -7.23
CA MET A 266 13.84 2.44 -8.00
C MET A 266 12.68 1.47 -8.22
N VAL A 267 11.68 1.47 -7.34
CA VAL A 267 10.52 0.54 -7.37
C VAL A 267 9.48 0.93 -8.42
N ILE A 268 9.42 2.20 -8.78
CA ILE A 268 8.34 2.76 -9.61
C ILE A 268 8.30 2.11 -10.99
N GLY A 269 9.44 1.97 -11.65
CA GLY A 269 9.54 1.29 -12.94
C GLY A 269 9.02 -0.15 -12.90
N PRO A 270 9.53 -1.01 -12.00
CA PRO A 270 9.03 -2.36 -11.78
C PRO A 270 7.52 -2.45 -11.49
N LEU A 271 6.97 -1.56 -10.64
CA LEU A 271 5.52 -1.55 -10.38
C LEU A 271 4.71 -1.21 -11.62
N ILE A 272 5.19 -0.30 -12.46
CA ILE A 272 4.53 0.05 -13.72
C ILE A 272 4.63 -1.10 -14.73
N ALA A 273 5.72 -1.88 -14.70
CA ALA A 273 5.83 -3.08 -15.53
C ALA A 273 4.74 -4.12 -15.21
N LEU A 274 4.26 -4.19 -13.95
CA LEU A 274 3.14 -5.07 -13.56
C LEU A 274 1.83 -4.70 -14.28
N LEU A 275 1.67 -3.46 -14.76
CA LEU A 275 0.51 -3.05 -15.56
C LEU A 275 0.44 -3.72 -16.93
N ARG A 276 1.49 -4.45 -17.35
CA ARG A 276 1.52 -5.28 -18.55
C ARG A 276 0.98 -6.71 -18.31
N GLY A 277 0.75 -7.10 -17.05
CA GLY A 277 0.22 -8.41 -16.69
C GLY A 277 -1.27 -8.57 -17.00
N GLY A 278 -1.87 -9.68 -16.54
CA GLY A 278 -3.31 -9.92 -16.64
C GLY A 278 -4.15 -8.90 -15.86
N GLN A 279 -5.45 -8.79 -16.17
CA GLN A 279 -6.34 -7.77 -15.60
C GLN A 279 -6.37 -7.78 -14.06
N ASP A 280 -6.37 -8.96 -13.43
CA ASP A 280 -6.38 -9.10 -11.97
C ASP A 280 -5.11 -8.53 -11.33
N ILE A 281 -3.95 -8.78 -11.94
CA ILE A 281 -2.65 -8.25 -11.49
C ILE A 281 -2.62 -6.74 -11.68
N GLN A 282 -3.15 -6.22 -12.80
CA GLN A 282 -3.21 -4.77 -13.06
C GLN A 282 -4.01 -4.04 -11.97
N GLN A 283 -5.18 -4.58 -11.60
CA GLN A 283 -6.02 -3.97 -10.56
C GLN A 283 -5.29 -3.90 -9.21
N ILE A 284 -4.67 -5.01 -8.79
CA ILE A 284 -3.93 -5.06 -7.52
C ILE A 284 -2.70 -4.15 -7.57
N ALA A 285 -1.97 -4.12 -8.69
CA ALA A 285 -0.83 -3.23 -8.88
C ALA A 285 -1.25 -1.75 -8.79
N LEU A 286 -2.39 -1.37 -9.38
CA LEU A 286 -2.90 -0.01 -9.32
C LEU A 286 -3.25 0.44 -7.90
N PHE A 287 -3.87 -0.41 -7.07
CA PHE A 287 -4.08 -0.06 -5.65
C PHE A 287 -2.78 0.25 -4.92
N ASN A 288 -1.74 -0.53 -5.16
CA ASN A 288 -0.42 -0.29 -4.57
C ASN A 288 0.23 0.98 -5.12
N ILE A 289 0.13 1.22 -6.43
CA ILE A 289 0.64 2.43 -7.08
C ILE A 289 -0.05 3.68 -6.53
N VAL A 290 -1.39 3.66 -6.37
CA VAL A 290 -2.14 4.79 -5.82
C VAL A 290 -1.65 5.12 -4.41
N SER A 291 -1.46 4.11 -3.57
CA SER A 291 -0.95 4.32 -2.21
C SER A 291 0.43 4.98 -2.19
N ILE A 292 1.34 4.61 -3.10
CA ILE A 292 2.66 5.25 -3.21
C ILE A 292 2.52 6.66 -3.82
N CYS A 293 1.63 6.83 -4.79
CA CYS A 293 1.37 8.10 -5.47
C CYS A 293 0.80 9.17 -4.52
N LEU A 294 0.00 8.78 -3.53
CA LEU A 294 -0.50 9.68 -2.48
C LEU A 294 0.62 10.29 -1.63
N ASP A 295 1.72 9.57 -1.43
CA ASP A 295 2.87 10.05 -0.66
C ASP A 295 3.92 10.73 -1.55
N ARG A 296 4.11 10.24 -2.79
CA ARG A 296 5.11 10.74 -3.76
C ARG A 296 4.55 10.80 -5.19
N PRO A 297 3.75 11.81 -5.53
CA PRO A 297 3.13 11.92 -6.85
C PRO A 297 4.12 12.32 -7.97
N ALA A 298 5.18 13.06 -7.63
CA ALA A 298 6.13 13.61 -8.62
C ALA A 298 6.90 12.52 -9.39
N ASP A 299 7.22 11.40 -8.74
CA ASP A 299 8.04 10.36 -9.35
C ASP A 299 7.29 9.58 -10.45
N PHE A 300 5.95 9.60 -10.45
CA PHE A 300 5.11 8.93 -11.45
C PHE A 300 4.87 9.76 -12.72
N VAL A 301 5.25 11.05 -12.74
CA VAL A 301 4.99 11.96 -13.86
C VAL A 301 5.58 11.45 -15.18
N ARG A 302 6.78 10.86 -15.15
CA ARG A 302 7.45 10.29 -16.35
C ARG A 302 6.62 9.19 -17.00
N TYR A 303 5.75 8.54 -16.25
CA TYR A 303 5.00 7.36 -16.67
C TYR A 303 3.51 7.64 -16.90
N ALA A 304 3.10 8.92 -16.96
CA ALA A 304 1.71 9.33 -17.13
C ALA A 304 0.97 8.61 -18.28
N THR A 305 1.67 8.32 -19.38
CA THR A 305 1.11 7.62 -20.55
C THR A 305 0.65 6.18 -20.25
N HIS A 306 1.26 5.50 -19.28
CA HIS A 306 0.85 4.14 -18.89
C HIS A 306 -0.48 4.10 -18.13
N PHE A 307 -0.88 5.23 -17.54
CA PHE A 307 -2.14 5.37 -16.81
C PHE A 307 -3.30 5.82 -17.70
N LEU A 308 -3.09 6.01 -19.00
CA LEU A 308 -4.19 6.27 -19.92
C LEU A 308 -5.15 5.06 -19.97
N VAL A 309 -6.44 5.37 -20.02
CA VAL A 309 -7.51 4.37 -20.04
C VAL A 309 -7.61 3.75 -21.43
N ARG A 310 -7.69 2.43 -21.49
CA ARG A 310 -7.87 1.65 -22.72
C ARG A 310 -9.29 1.08 -22.76
N ALA A 311 -9.79 0.81 -23.96
CA ALA A 311 -11.12 0.20 -24.13
C ALA A 311 -11.26 -1.21 -23.51
N THR A 312 -10.14 -1.90 -23.26
CA THR A 312 -10.11 -3.24 -22.62
C THR A 312 -10.08 -3.19 -21.09
N ASP A 313 -9.98 -2.00 -20.50
CA ASP A 313 -9.87 -1.85 -19.05
C ASP A 313 -11.25 -2.05 -18.38
N THR A 314 -11.27 -2.79 -17.27
CA THR A 314 -12.48 -2.99 -16.45
C THR A 314 -12.79 -1.77 -15.59
N GLN A 315 -14.03 -1.68 -15.09
CA GLN A 315 -14.45 -0.59 -14.19
C GLN A 315 -13.46 -0.21 -13.09
N PRO A 316 -13.05 -1.13 -12.20
CA PRO A 316 -12.12 -0.79 -11.12
C PRO A 316 -10.73 -0.36 -11.62
N VAL A 317 -10.30 -0.81 -12.80
CA VAL A 317 -9.00 -0.45 -13.37
C VAL A 317 -9.00 0.99 -13.85
N TRP A 318 -10.03 1.41 -14.60
CA TRP A 318 -10.08 2.79 -15.09
C TRP A 318 -10.40 3.79 -13.97
N GLU A 319 -11.16 3.42 -12.93
CA GLU A 319 -11.38 4.27 -11.75
C GLU A 319 -10.04 4.64 -11.08
N LEU A 320 -9.18 3.64 -10.85
CA LEU A 320 -7.86 3.85 -10.24
C LEU A 320 -6.91 4.60 -11.17
N LYS A 321 -6.95 4.33 -12.48
CA LYS A 321 -6.13 5.07 -13.47
C LYS A 321 -6.50 6.55 -13.50
N LEU A 322 -7.79 6.88 -13.55
CA LEU A 322 -8.27 8.26 -13.51
C LEU A 322 -7.88 8.94 -12.19
N GLU A 323 -7.95 8.23 -11.06
CA GLU A 323 -7.46 8.75 -9.79
C GLU A 323 -5.96 9.07 -9.84
N ILE A 324 -5.12 8.14 -10.30
CA ILE A 324 -3.67 8.37 -10.44
C ILE A 324 -3.39 9.59 -11.33
N LEU A 325 -4.07 9.72 -12.47
CA LEU A 325 -3.90 10.86 -13.36
C LEU A 325 -4.21 12.18 -12.65
N THR A 326 -5.23 12.22 -11.78
CA THR A 326 -5.55 13.43 -10.98
C THR A 326 -4.51 13.74 -9.91
N LEU A 327 -3.89 12.71 -9.31
CA LEU A 327 -2.83 12.89 -8.30
C LEU A 327 -1.52 13.39 -8.93
N ILE A 328 -1.19 12.93 -10.13
CA ILE A 328 0.03 13.33 -10.86
C ILE A 328 -0.13 14.71 -11.51
N PHE A 329 -1.35 15.10 -11.85
CA PHE A 329 -1.66 16.32 -12.60
C PHE A 329 -0.95 17.60 -12.11
N PRO A 330 -0.88 17.92 -10.80
CA PRO A 330 -0.29 19.17 -10.33
C PRO A 330 1.21 19.27 -10.63
N HIS A 331 1.91 18.12 -10.59
CA HIS A 331 3.35 18.00 -10.81
C HIS A 331 3.72 17.79 -12.28
N ALA A 332 2.73 17.63 -13.16
CA ALA A 332 2.95 17.33 -14.56
C ALA A 332 3.38 18.58 -15.37
N PRO A 333 4.23 18.43 -16.39
CA PRO A 333 4.54 19.51 -17.33
C PRO A 333 3.30 19.88 -18.17
N PRO A 334 3.26 21.10 -18.77
CA PRO A 334 2.06 21.63 -19.42
C PRO A 334 1.55 20.77 -20.59
N HIS A 335 2.44 20.09 -21.31
CA HIS A 335 2.05 19.18 -22.39
C HIS A 335 1.30 17.94 -21.86
N VAL A 336 1.76 17.34 -20.76
CA VAL A 336 1.06 16.21 -20.11
C VAL A 336 -0.26 16.67 -19.50
N LYS A 337 -0.30 17.84 -18.86
CA LYS A 337 -1.56 18.43 -18.38
C LYS A 337 -2.58 18.58 -19.52
N SER A 338 -2.13 19.06 -20.68
CA SER A 338 -3.00 19.20 -21.84
C SER A 338 -3.52 17.87 -22.37
N LEU A 339 -2.68 16.83 -22.39
CA LEU A 339 -3.01 15.46 -22.80
C LEU A 339 -4.05 14.83 -21.86
N ILE A 340 -3.85 14.93 -20.54
CA ILE A 340 -4.78 14.40 -19.54
C ILE A 340 -6.15 15.07 -19.70
N LEU A 341 -6.19 16.40 -19.87
CA LEU A 341 -7.45 17.11 -20.06
C LEU A 341 -8.16 16.76 -21.37
N THR A 342 -7.43 16.51 -22.47
CA THR A 342 -8.05 16.06 -23.73
C THR A 342 -8.64 14.65 -23.62
N GLU A 343 -7.97 13.75 -22.90
CA GLU A 343 -8.48 12.40 -22.65
C GLU A 343 -9.72 12.42 -21.76
N LEU A 344 -9.67 13.17 -20.65
CA LEU A 344 -10.84 13.36 -19.78
C LEU A 344 -12.03 14.01 -20.53
N GLU A 345 -11.75 14.97 -21.42
CA GLU A 345 -12.77 15.57 -22.28
C GLU A 345 -13.39 14.52 -23.23
N HIS A 346 -12.58 13.65 -23.82
CA HIS A 346 -13.07 12.55 -24.66
C HIS A 346 -13.98 11.60 -23.87
N PHE A 347 -13.54 11.15 -22.69
CA PHE A 347 -14.33 10.26 -21.84
C PHE A 347 -15.61 10.91 -21.31
N SER A 348 -15.61 12.22 -21.09
CA SER A 348 -16.82 12.95 -20.68
C SER A 348 -17.94 12.94 -21.73
N ARG A 349 -17.63 12.64 -23.00
CA ARG A 349 -18.60 12.52 -24.10
C ARG A 349 -18.91 11.06 -24.46
N GLY A 350 -18.40 10.11 -23.68
CA GLY A 350 -18.61 8.68 -23.89
C GLY A 350 -20.04 8.23 -23.59
N SER A 351 -20.34 6.97 -23.92
CA SER A 351 -21.64 6.34 -23.65
C SER A 351 -21.75 5.71 -22.25
N ASP A 352 -20.62 5.30 -21.65
CA ASP A 352 -20.60 4.70 -20.32
C ASP A 352 -20.79 5.76 -19.22
N LYS A 353 -21.95 5.72 -18.57
CA LYS A 353 -22.32 6.64 -17.49
C LYS A 353 -21.37 6.58 -16.30
N GLY A 354 -20.79 5.40 -16.02
CA GLY A 354 -19.83 5.22 -14.94
C GLY A 354 -18.54 6.00 -15.21
N LEU A 355 -17.93 5.73 -16.37
CA LEU A 355 -16.72 6.40 -16.81
C LEU A 355 -16.91 7.91 -16.98
N VAL A 356 -18.02 8.35 -17.56
CA VAL A 356 -18.32 9.78 -17.75
C VAL A 356 -18.40 10.50 -16.39
N ARG A 357 -19.05 9.88 -15.39
CA ARG A 357 -19.15 10.46 -14.04
C ARG A 357 -17.77 10.64 -13.41
N GLU A 358 -16.93 9.61 -13.46
CA GLU A 358 -15.59 9.69 -12.86
C GLU A 358 -14.66 10.62 -13.64
N ALA A 359 -14.79 10.71 -14.96
CA ALA A 359 -14.06 11.67 -15.78
C ALA A 359 -14.42 13.13 -15.41
N VAL A 360 -15.71 13.43 -15.20
CA VAL A 360 -16.16 14.76 -14.73
C VAL A 360 -15.60 15.09 -13.35
N ARG A 361 -15.62 14.11 -12.42
CA ARG A 361 -15.00 14.27 -11.09
C ARG A 361 -13.50 14.49 -11.19
N ALA A 362 -12.82 13.77 -12.07
CA ALA A 362 -11.39 13.92 -12.32
C ALA A 362 -11.05 15.31 -12.88
N ILE A 363 -11.81 15.83 -13.85
CA ILE A 363 -11.67 17.22 -14.35
C ILE A 363 -11.81 18.21 -13.19
N GLY A 364 -12.74 17.94 -12.27
CA GLY A 364 -12.90 18.73 -11.06
C GLY A 364 -11.69 18.72 -10.15
N ARG A 365 -11.15 17.54 -9.81
CA ARG A 365 -9.92 17.42 -9.00
C ARG A 365 -8.73 18.14 -9.66
N CYS A 366 -8.59 18.04 -10.99
CA CYS A 366 -7.55 18.77 -11.73
C CYS A 366 -7.72 20.30 -11.62
N ALA A 367 -8.96 20.80 -11.70
CA ALA A 367 -9.23 22.23 -11.58
C ALA A 367 -9.00 22.78 -10.15
N GLN A 368 -9.25 21.96 -9.12
CA GLN A 368 -9.04 22.32 -7.72
C GLN A 368 -7.56 22.40 -7.33
N THR A 369 -6.73 21.58 -7.97
CA THR A 369 -5.31 21.45 -7.62
C THR A 369 -4.41 22.42 -8.40
N ASP A 370 -4.79 22.81 -9.62
CA ASP A 370 -4.03 23.73 -10.45
C ASP A 370 -4.89 24.90 -10.98
N THR A 371 -4.69 26.08 -10.39
CA THR A 371 -5.45 27.30 -10.73
C THR A 371 -5.22 27.75 -12.18
N GLY A 372 -4.05 27.44 -12.77
CA GLY A 372 -3.73 27.83 -14.15
C GLY A 372 -4.61 27.16 -15.21
N THR A 373 -5.10 25.95 -14.94
CA THR A 373 -5.95 25.18 -15.88
C THR A 373 -7.44 25.25 -15.55
N SER A 374 -7.80 25.78 -14.38
CA SER A 374 -9.19 26.03 -13.94
C SER A 374 -10.11 26.65 -15.01
N PRO A 375 -9.75 27.72 -15.77
CA PRO A 375 -10.66 28.29 -16.77
C PRO A 375 -10.94 27.36 -17.96
N ARG A 376 -10.01 26.45 -18.29
CA ARG A 376 -10.25 25.42 -19.31
C ARG A 376 -11.20 24.36 -18.76
N CYS A 377 -10.96 23.86 -17.56
CA CYS A 377 -11.83 22.87 -16.91
C CYS A 377 -13.26 23.40 -16.71
N LEU A 378 -13.42 24.66 -16.28
CA LEU A 378 -14.73 25.30 -16.15
C LEU A 378 -15.50 25.37 -17.47
N ARG A 379 -14.84 25.72 -18.58
CA ARG A 379 -15.50 25.70 -19.90
C ARG A 379 -15.99 24.31 -20.28
N LEU A 380 -15.18 23.27 -20.00
CA LEU A 380 -15.57 21.88 -20.24
C LEU A 380 -16.77 21.48 -19.38
N LEU A 381 -16.72 21.73 -18.07
CA LEU A 381 -17.81 21.40 -17.15
C LEU A 381 -19.11 22.14 -17.49
N LEU A 382 -19.03 23.42 -17.86
CA LEU A 382 -20.20 24.20 -18.29
C LEU A 382 -20.83 23.66 -19.57
N SER A 383 -20.04 23.10 -20.49
CA SER A 383 -20.58 22.46 -21.70
C SER A 383 -21.39 21.20 -21.41
N GLN A 384 -21.14 20.55 -20.26
CA GLN A 384 -21.83 19.32 -19.85
C GLN A 384 -23.14 19.56 -19.10
N ILE A 385 -23.40 20.78 -18.61
CA ILE A 385 -24.64 21.10 -17.87
C ILE A 385 -25.87 21.05 -18.76
N THR A 386 -25.73 21.37 -20.04
CA THR A 386 -26.83 21.31 -21.02
C THR A 386 -27.10 19.89 -21.53
N SER A 387 -26.37 18.88 -21.03
CA SER A 387 -26.62 17.49 -21.39
C SER A 387 -27.94 16.99 -20.78
N LEU A 388 -28.54 15.99 -21.45
CA LEU A 388 -29.82 15.41 -21.05
C LEU A 388 -29.75 14.58 -19.74
N ASP A 389 -28.53 14.23 -19.28
CA ASP A 389 -28.35 13.43 -18.08
C ASP A 389 -28.25 14.31 -16.83
N GLY A 390 -29.35 14.37 -16.08
CA GLY A 390 -29.43 15.16 -14.84
C GLY A 390 -28.41 14.74 -13.78
N THR A 391 -27.95 13.49 -13.77
CA THR A 391 -26.96 13.02 -12.78
C THR A 391 -25.56 13.56 -13.04
N LEU A 392 -25.19 13.70 -14.32
CA LEU A 392 -23.91 14.31 -14.72
C LEU A 392 -23.91 15.82 -14.49
N ALA A 393 -25.06 16.48 -14.74
CA ALA A 393 -25.23 17.88 -14.43
C ALA A 393 -25.06 18.15 -12.93
N ALA A 394 -25.62 17.30 -12.06
CA ALA A 394 -25.47 17.42 -10.61
C ALA A 394 -23.99 17.33 -10.18
N GLU A 395 -23.26 16.31 -10.65
CA GLU A 395 -21.83 16.12 -10.33
C GLU A 395 -20.98 17.28 -10.85
N SER A 396 -21.21 17.73 -12.09
CA SER A 396 -20.53 18.90 -12.66
C SER A 396 -20.77 20.16 -11.84
N LEU A 397 -21.99 20.35 -11.33
CA LEU A 397 -22.36 21.49 -10.48
C LEU A 397 -21.71 21.44 -9.10
N THR A 398 -21.48 20.26 -8.52
CA THR A 398 -20.72 20.17 -7.25
C THR A 398 -19.28 20.65 -7.41
N VAL A 399 -18.65 20.30 -8.53
CA VAL A 399 -17.30 20.75 -8.87
C VAL A 399 -17.26 22.25 -9.19
N ILE A 400 -18.18 22.73 -10.03
CA ILE A 400 -18.28 24.15 -10.37
C ILE A 400 -18.53 24.97 -9.10
N ARG A 401 -19.38 24.48 -8.19
CA ARG A 401 -19.62 25.13 -6.90
C ARG A 401 -18.32 25.31 -6.13
N HIS A 402 -17.49 24.27 -6.06
CA HIS A 402 -16.19 24.38 -5.40
C HIS A 402 -15.30 25.45 -6.04
N LEU A 403 -15.16 25.43 -7.37
CA LEU A 403 -14.32 26.39 -8.10
C LEU A 403 -14.81 27.83 -7.92
N ILE A 404 -16.13 28.05 -7.93
CA ILE A 404 -16.75 29.35 -7.66
C ILE A 404 -16.48 29.82 -6.23
N GLN A 405 -16.45 28.92 -5.24
CA GLN A 405 -16.15 29.28 -3.85
C GLN A 405 -14.68 29.63 -3.63
N GLN A 406 -13.76 29.09 -4.42
CA GLN A 406 -12.34 29.48 -4.39
C GLN A 406 -12.17 30.93 -4.88
N ASP A 407 -12.76 31.26 -6.03
CA ASP A 407 -12.67 32.61 -6.64
C ASP A 407 -14.06 33.19 -6.96
N PRO A 408 -14.78 33.77 -5.96
CA PRO A 408 -16.15 34.25 -6.16
C PRO A 408 -16.25 35.39 -7.19
N THR A 409 -15.34 36.37 -7.11
CA THR A 409 -15.39 37.58 -7.95
C THR A 409 -15.15 37.29 -9.44
N ALA A 410 -14.34 36.29 -9.75
CA ALA A 410 -14.01 35.92 -11.13
C ALA A 410 -15.16 35.18 -11.85
N HIS A 411 -16.09 34.59 -11.10
CA HIS A 411 -17.09 33.66 -11.65
C HIS A 411 -18.54 34.15 -11.60
N VAL A 412 -18.77 35.44 -11.36
CA VAL A 412 -20.12 36.05 -11.37
C VAL A 412 -20.86 35.78 -12.68
N ALA A 413 -20.20 35.96 -13.84
CA ALA A 413 -20.80 35.70 -15.15
C ALA A 413 -21.24 34.23 -15.33
N THR A 414 -20.51 33.30 -14.70
CA THR A 414 -20.84 31.88 -14.70
C THR A 414 -22.13 31.62 -13.90
N VAL A 415 -22.27 32.23 -12.72
CA VAL A 415 -23.49 32.13 -11.89
C VAL A 415 -24.72 32.64 -12.64
N VAL A 416 -24.59 33.75 -13.38
CA VAL A 416 -25.69 34.27 -14.23
C VAL A 416 -26.09 33.27 -15.32
N ARG A 417 -25.12 32.60 -15.94
CA ARG A 417 -25.39 31.57 -16.95
C ARG A 417 -26.10 30.35 -16.33
N LEU A 418 -25.70 29.94 -15.13
CA LEU A 418 -26.34 28.84 -14.41
C LEU A 418 -27.78 29.18 -14.03
N ALA A 419 -28.03 30.40 -13.56
CA ALA A 419 -29.37 30.87 -13.22
C ALA A 419 -30.31 30.85 -14.43
N LYS A 420 -29.83 31.22 -15.62
CA LYS A 420 -30.60 31.15 -16.88
C LYS A 420 -30.95 29.71 -17.30
N ASN A 421 -30.13 28.73 -16.92
CA ASN A 421 -30.34 27.31 -17.22
C ASN A 421 -31.03 26.54 -16.07
N LEU A 422 -31.58 27.23 -15.07
CA LEU A 422 -32.24 26.60 -13.94
C LEU A 422 -33.49 25.81 -14.35
N ASP A 423 -34.24 26.28 -15.35
CA ASP A 423 -35.46 25.63 -15.84
C ASP A 423 -35.17 24.30 -16.55
N SER A 424 -33.97 24.13 -17.13
CA SER A 424 -33.56 22.87 -17.77
C SER A 424 -33.05 21.82 -16.79
N ALA A 425 -32.74 22.19 -15.54
CA ALA A 425 -32.21 21.27 -14.55
C ALA A 425 -33.34 20.40 -13.96
N THR A 426 -33.40 19.13 -14.35
CA THR A 426 -34.40 18.16 -13.85
C THR A 426 -34.00 17.50 -12.55
N ASP A 427 -32.69 17.33 -12.31
CA ASP A 427 -32.20 16.65 -11.11
C ASP A 427 -32.35 17.52 -9.83
N PRO A 428 -32.96 16.98 -8.75
CA PRO A 428 -33.14 17.68 -7.49
C PRO A 428 -31.87 18.27 -6.86
N GLN A 429 -30.74 17.55 -6.94
CA GLN A 429 -29.47 17.98 -6.34
C GLN A 429 -28.81 19.07 -7.18
N ALA A 430 -28.87 18.93 -8.51
CA ALA A 430 -28.44 19.97 -9.45
C ALA A 430 -29.22 21.28 -9.21
N ARG A 431 -30.55 21.22 -9.17
CA ARG A 431 -31.42 22.38 -8.88
C ARG A 431 -31.05 23.03 -7.56
N ALA A 432 -30.95 22.24 -6.48
CA ALA A 432 -30.59 22.74 -5.16
C ALA A 432 -29.21 23.45 -5.15
N THR A 433 -28.24 22.91 -5.89
CA THR A 433 -26.89 23.49 -5.98
C THR A 433 -26.88 24.83 -6.71
N ILE A 434 -27.63 24.96 -7.82
CA ILE A 434 -27.76 26.24 -8.55
C ILE A 434 -28.45 27.28 -7.66
N ILE A 435 -29.55 26.92 -6.99
CA ILE A 435 -30.29 27.82 -6.10
C ILE A 435 -29.39 28.31 -4.94
N TRP A 436 -28.60 27.40 -4.37
CA TRP A 436 -27.63 27.73 -3.34
C TRP A 436 -26.57 28.72 -3.85
N LEU A 437 -26.02 28.49 -5.06
CA LEU A 437 -25.04 29.39 -5.68
C LEU A 437 -25.63 30.78 -5.86
N VAL A 438 -26.82 30.90 -6.46
CA VAL A 438 -27.49 32.20 -6.64
C VAL A 438 -27.67 32.93 -5.30
N GLY A 439 -27.95 32.20 -4.22
CA GLY A 439 -28.09 32.77 -2.88
C GLY A 439 -26.79 33.29 -2.29
N GLU A 440 -25.65 32.65 -2.54
CA GLU A 440 -24.33 33.14 -2.10
C GLU A 440 -23.96 34.45 -2.81
N PHE A 441 -24.33 34.60 -4.08
CA PHE A 441 -24.02 35.77 -4.90
C PHE A 441 -25.06 36.90 -4.82
N SER A 442 -26.05 36.77 -3.94
CA SER A 442 -27.19 37.71 -3.83
C SER A 442 -26.83 39.11 -3.30
N GLY A 443 -25.57 39.35 -2.92
CA GLY A 443 -25.07 40.63 -2.38
C GLY A 443 -23.99 41.36 -3.19
N LEU A 444 -23.43 40.76 -4.26
CA LEU A 444 -22.22 41.28 -4.92
C LEU A 444 -22.46 42.42 -5.92
N ASN A 445 -23.67 42.54 -6.51
CA ASN A 445 -23.95 43.49 -7.59
C ASN A 445 -24.86 44.68 -7.20
N GLY A 446 -25.01 45.00 -5.91
CA GLY A 446 -25.85 46.13 -5.50
C GLY A 446 -27.31 45.99 -5.95
N GLU A 447 -27.83 46.89 -6.79
CA GLU A 447 -29.26 46.97 -7.14
C GLU A 447 -29.74 45.87 -8.11
N ASP A 448 -28.86 45.32 -8.95
CA ASP A 448 -29.20 44.30 -9.95
C ASP A 448 -29.21 42.88 -9.35
N ASN A 449 -30.14 42.65 -8.43
CA ASN A 449 -30.28 41.39 -7.72
C ASN A 449 -31.03 40.35 -8.56
N ILE A 450 -30.30 39.67 -9.45
CA ILE A 450 -30.75 38.47 -10.19
C ILE A 450 -31.39 37.44 -9.25
N ALA A 451 -30.90 37.35 -8.01
CA ALA A 451 -31.41 36.46 -6.98
C ALA A 451 -32.90 36.70 -6.63
N ALA A 452 -33.36 37.94 -6.64
CA ALA A 452 -34.77 38.26 -6.36
C ALA A 452 -35.71 37.81 -7.49
N ASP A 453 -35.25 37.92 -8.75
CA ASP A 453 -35.99 37.42 -9.90
C ASP A 453 -36.03 35.90 -9.96
N VAL A 454 -34.91 35.23 -9.69
CA VAL A 454 -34.85 33.77 -9.59
C VAL A 454 -35.77 33.26 -8.47
N LEU A 455 -35.77 33.93 -7.31
CA LEU A 455 -36.68 33.61 -6.21
C LEU A 455 -38.15 33.74 -6.64
N ARG A 456 -38.50 34.81 -7.36
CA ARG A 456 -39.86 35.03 -7.87
C ARG A 456 -40.33 33.92 -8.80
N ILE A 457 -39.45 33.36 -9.62
CA ILE A 457 -39.78 32.23 -10.51
C ILE A 457 -39.99 30.96 -9.68
N LEU A 458 -39.03 30.61 -8.82
CA LEU A 458 -39.05 29.38 -8.01
C LEU A 458 -40.24 29.29 -7.05
N VAL A 459 -40.68 30.42 -6.51
CA VAL A 459 -41.76 30.44 -5.52
C VAL A 459 -43.13 30.16 -6.14
N LYS A 460 -43.31 30.33 -7.47
CA LYS A 460 -44.55 29.97 -8.17
C LYS A 460 -44.78 28.46 -8.19
N ASP A 461 -43.73 27.71 -8.48
CA ASP A 461 -43.76 26.24 -8.57
C ASP A 461 -43.27 25.56 -7.29
N PHE A 462 -43.28 26.27 -6.15
CA PHE A 462 -42.75 25.77 -4.88
C PHE A 462 -43.36 24.42 -4.46
N ALA A 463 -44.65 24.19 -4.75
CA ALA A 463 -45.34 22.96 -4.36
C ALA A 463 -44.86 21.71 -5.11
N SER A 464 -44.45 21.84 -6.38
CA SER A 464 -43.99 20.72 -7.22
C SER A 464 -42.51 20.40 -7.04
N GLU A 465 -41.76 21.26 -6.35
CA GLU A 465 -40.32 21.07 -6.11
C GLU A 465 -40.00 19.96 -5.11
N SER A 466 -38.80 19.39 -5.25
CA SER A 466 -38.26 18.40 -4.31
C SER A 466 -37.92 19.02 -2.95
N GLU A 467 -37.92 18.21 -1.87
CA GLU A 467 -37.58 18.70 -0.52
C GLU A 467 -36.20 19.37 -0.44
N VAL A 468 -35.21 18.83 -1.16
CA VAL A 468 -33.83 19.37 -1.17
C VAL A 468 -33.80 20.75 -1.83
N ALA A 469 -34.51 20.94 -2.94
CA ALA A 469 -34.64 22.23 -3.61
C ALA A 469 -35.43 23.23 -2.74
N LYS A 470 -36.57 22.83 -2.16
CA LYS A 470 -37.38 23.67 -1.27
C LYS A 470 -36.56 24.24 -0.09
N ARG A 471 -35.71 23.42 0.53
CA ARG A 471 -34.80 23.87 1.60
C ARG A 471 -33.87 24.99 1.12
N GLN A 472 -33.34 24.90 -0.09
CA GLN A 472 -32.48 25.93 -0.67
C GLN A 472 -33.26 27.18 -1.10
N ILE A 473 -34.51 27.04 -1.57
CA ILE A 473 -35.38 28.18 -1.92
C ILE A 473 -35.66 29.03 -0.67
N VAL A 474 -35.96 28.40 0.47
CA VAL A 474 -36.17 29.12 1.73
C VAL A 474 -34.90 29.83 2.17
N LEU A 475 -33.73 29.17 2.06
CA LEU A 475 -32.44 29.79 2.40
C LEU A 475 -32.15 31.00 1.48
N LEU A 476 -32.40 30.88 0.18
CA LEU A 476 -32.29 31.97 -0.79
C LEU A 476 -33.21 33.14 -0.39
N GLY A 477 -34.48 32.86 -0.07
CA GLY A 477 -35.43 33.88 0.38
C GLY A 477 -34.97 34.61 1.64
N ALA A 478 -34.43 33.88 2.62
CA ALA A 478 -33.91 34.46 3.86
C ALA A 478 -32.70 35.37 3.59
N LYS A 479 -31.76 34.94 2.72
CA LYS A 479 -30.59 35.75 2.35
C LYS A 479 -30.96 37.02 1.58
N VAL A 480 -31.86 36.93 0.59
CA VAL A 480 -32.31 38.09 -0.20
C VAL A 480 -33.04 39.09 0.69
N TYR A 481 -33.88 38.61 1.62
CA TYR A 481 -34.55 39.49 2.59
C TYR A 481 -33.56 40.12 3.58
N LEU A 482 -32.55 39.38 4.04
CA LEU A 482 -31.50 39.92 4.90
C LEU A 482 -30.69 41.02 4.22
N HIS A 483 -30.32 40.86 2.95
CA HIS A 483 -29.65 41.92 2.19
C HIS A 483 -30.53 43.16 2.05
N TYR A 484 -31.84 43.00 1.89
CA TYR A 484 -32.79 44.12 1.91
C TYR A 484 -32.83 44.83 3.26
N LEU A 485 -32.89 44.08 4.38
CA LEU A 485 -32.86 44.65 5.73
C LEU A 485 -31.54 45.39 6.01
N ASN A 486 -30.39 44.80 5.65
CA ASN A 486 -29.09 45.43 5.84
C ASN A 486 -28.99 46.76 5.08
N ARG A 487 -29.51 46.84 3.85
CA ARG A 487 -29.58 48.10 3.09
C ARG A 487 -30.48 49.14 3.75
N GLN A 488 -31.62 48.73 4.31
CA GLN A 488 -32.47 49.65 5.07
C GLN A 488 -31.74 50.20 6.30
N ILE A 489 -31.03 49.35 7.02
CA ILE A 489 -30.24 49.74 8.19
C ILE A 489 -29.08 50.67 7.79
N GLU A 490 -28.37 50.38 6.70
CA GLU A 490 -27.33 51.24 6.13
C GLU A 490 -27.88 52.60 5.72
N SER A 491 -29.05 52.64 5.07
CA SER A 491 -29.72 53.90 4.68
C SER A 491 -30.28 54.69 5.87
N ALA A 492 -30.50 54.03 7.01
CA ALA A 492 -30.98 54.65 8.25
C ALA A 492 -29.83 55.09 9.19
N GLN A 493 -28.58 54.69 8.93
CA GLN A 493 -27.43 55.21 9.65
C GLN A 493 -27.10 56.62 9.12
N PRO A 494 -27.02 57.65 9.99
CA PRO A 494 -26.67 58.99 9.56
C PRO A 494 -25.20 59.02 9.10
N SER A 495 -24.95 59.59 7.92
CA SER A 495 -23.60 59.98 7.49
C SER A 495 -22.96 60.92 8.52
N LEU A 496 -21.63 60.86 8.67
CA LEU A 496 -20.84 61.71 9.58
C LEU A 496 -20.95 63.22 9.29
N ASP A 497 -21.54 63.60 8.15
CA ASP A 497 -21.91 64.98 7.84
C ASP A 497 -23.36 65.21 8.28
N GLY A 498 -23.51 66.00 9.35
CA GLY A 498 -24.77 66.21 10.10
C GLY A 498 -25.87 66.97 9.36
N GLU A 499 -26.37 66.42 8.25
CA GLU A 499 -27.67 66.77 7.70
C GLU A 499 -28.69 65.67 8.04
N PRO A 500 -29.81 65.99 8.71
CA PRO A 500 -30.86 65.01 8.95
C PRO A 500 -31.48 64.62 7.61
N ALA A 501 -31.31 63.35 7.22
CA ALA A 501 -32.06 62.76 6.11
C ALA A 501 -33.56 63.03 6.32
N PRO A 502 -34.32 63.40 5.27
CA PRO A 502 -35.75 63.64 5.41
C PRO A 502 -36.40 62.37 5.97
N PRO A 503 -37.36 62.49 6.90
CA PRO A 503 -38.03 61.33 7.46
C PRO A 503 -38.71 60.61 6.31
N THR A 504 -38.18 59.44 5.94
CA THR A 504 -38.89 58.51 5.06
C THR A 504 -40.24 58.29 5.74
N PRO A 505 -41.36 58.70 5.12
CA PRO A 505 -42.65 58.48 5.73
C PRO A 505 -42.82 56.97 5.90
N LEU A 506 -43.36 56.56 7.05
CA LEU A 506 -43.82 55.21 7.38
C LEU A 506 -44.92 54.78 6.38
N LEU A 507 -44.56 54.62 5.12
CA LEU A 507 -45.41 54.14 4.05
C LEU A 507 -45.14 52.65 3.90
N GLU A 508 -45.95 51.89 4.64
CA GLU A 508 -46.27 50.49 4.44
C GLU A 508 -45.05 49.55 4.38
N GLU A 509 -44.73 48.94 5.53
CA GLU A 509 -43.88 47.73 5.71
C GLU A 509 -44.32 46.52 4.84
N ASP A 510 -45.29 46.72 3.96
CA ASP A 510 -45.96 45.78 3.08
C ASP A 510 -45.73 46.03 1.59
N SER A 511 -45.14 47.14 1.16
CA SER A 511 -45.14 47.50 -0.28
C SER A 511 -44.00 46.90 -1.11
N HIS A 512 -42.81 46.69 -0.53
CA HIS A 512 -41.63 46.25 -1.28
C HIS A 512 -41.76 44.80 -1.79
N PRO A 513 -41.46 44.50 -3.07
CA PRO A 513 -41.66 43.18 -3.65
C PRO A 513 -40.91 42.07 -2.92
N ILE A 514 -39.69 42.34 -2.41
CA ILE A 514 -38.89 41.35 -1.67
C ILE A 514 -39.55 40.95 -0.34
N ALA A 515 -40.12 41.92 0.40
CA ALA A 515 -40.81 41.65 1.66
C ALA A 515 -42.09 40.85 1.44
N LYS A 516 -42.83 41.14 0.36
CA LYS A 516 -44.00 40.35 -0.07
C LYS A 516 -43.61 38.91 -0.44
N LEU A 517 -42.52 38.72 -1.18
CA LEU A 517 -42.01 37.39 -1.53
C LEU A 517 -41.64 36.58 -0.28
N TRP A 518 -40.95 37.19 0.70
CA TRP A 518 -40.62 36.52 1.96
C TRP A 518 -41.87 36.11 2.75
N LYS A 519 -42.84 37.01 2.92
CA LYS A 519 -44.13 36.71 3.57
C LYS A 519 -44.86 35.57 2.84
N TYR A 520 -44.85 35.56 1.51
CA TYR A 520 -45.46 34.50 0.71
C TYR A 520 -44.78 33.13 0.94
N ILE A 521 -43.45 33.06 0.97
CA ILE A 521 -42.70 31.83 1.30
C ILE A 521 -43.07 31.32 2.69
N LEU A 522 -43.14 32.20 3.69
CA LEU A 522 -43.54 31.83 5.06
C LEU A 522 -44.93 31.18 5.09
N HIS A 523 -45.88 31.68 4.28
CA HIS A 523 -47.21 31.10 4.18
C HIS A 523 -47.21 29.74 3.47
N LEU A 524 -46.47 29.59 2.39
CA LEU A 524 -46.35 28.32 1.66
C LEU A 524 -45.75 27.22 2.55
N VAL A 525 -44.65 27.52 3.25
CA VAL A 525 -43.95 26.52 4.08
C VAL A 525 -44.76 26.13 5.31
N ARG A 526 -45.57 27.05 5.87
CA ARG A 526 -46.43 26.76 7.04
C ARG A 526 -47.32 25.54 6.82
N TYR A 527 -47.75 25.30 5.58
CA TYR A 527 -48.62 24.19 5.21
C TYR A 527 -47.90 23.05 4.46
N ASP A 528 -46.58 23.14 4.23
CA ASP A 528 -45.80 22.08 3.56
C ASP A 528 -45.75 20.81 4.40
N THR A 529 -45.72 19.61 3.82
CA THR A 529 -45.74 18.33 4.55
C THR A 529 -44.49 18.08 5.41
N SER A 530 -43.35 18.69 5.07
CA SER A 530 -42.06 18.44 5.71
C SER A 530 -41.85 19.21 7.02
N TYR A 531 -41.67 18.49 8.14
CA TYR A 531 -41.45 19.10 9.46
C TYR A 531 -40.14 19.89 9.55
N ASP A 532 -39.03 19.32 9.04
CA ASP A 532 -37.70 19.95 9.03
C ASP A 532 -37.72 21.31 8.32
N LEU A 533 -38.52 21.44 7.24
CA LEU A 533 -38.61 22.67 6.46
C LEU A 533 -39.42 23.74 7.19
N ARG A 534 -40.52 23.35 7.86
CA ARG A 534 -41.28 24.24 8.76
C ARG A 534 -40.42 24.78 9.88
N ASP A 535 -39.64 23.91 10.54
CA ASP A 535 -38.82 24.29 11.68
C ASP A 535 -37.65 25.18 11.27
N ARG A 536 -36.97 24.87 10.17
CA ARG A 536 -35.94 25.76 9.60
C ARG A 536 -36.49 27.13 9.21
N THR A 537 -37.71 27.17 8.68
CA THR A 537 -38.34 28.44 8.29
C THR A 537 -38.72 29.28 9.50
N ARG A 538 -39.18 28.66 10.59
CA ARG A 538 -39.40 29.33 11.88
C ARG A 538 -38.08 29.86 12.45
N LEU A 539 -37.01 29.06 12.38
CA LEU A 539 -35.67 29.47 12.79
C LEU A 539 -35.19 30.68 11.98
N TYR A 540 -35.29 30.65 10.65
CA TYR A 540 -34.90 31.79 9.82
C TYR A 540 -35.75 33.02 10.09
N LYS A 541 -37.07 32.87 10.30
CA LYS A 541 -37.93 33.98 10.69
C LYS A 541 -37.46 34.64 11.99
N ALA A 542 -37.21 33.84 13.03
CA ALA A 542 -36.70 34.34 14.31
C ALA A 542 -35.29 34.95 14.18
N LEU A 543 -34.44 34.36 13.34
CA LEU A 543 -33.08 34.85 13.11
C LEU A 543 -33.09 36.23 12.40
N LEU A 544 -33.99 36.44 11.43
CA LEU A 544 -34.11 37.69 10.67
C LEU A 544 -34.67 38.85 11.49
N GLU A 545 -35.28 38.61 12.65
CA GLU A 545 -35.64 39.66 13.63
C GLU A 545 -34.37 40.29 14.25
N VAL A 546 -33.24 39.58 14.24
CA VAL A 546 -31.93 40.04 14.72
C VAL A 546 -30.93 40.09 13.55
N PRO A 547 -30.89 41.19 12.76
CA PRO A 547 -30.16 41.25 11.49
C PRO A 547 -28.63 41.09 11.64
N GLN A 548 -28.07 41.53 12.76
CA GLN A 548 -26.63 41.39 13.05
C GLN A 548 -26.21 39.91 13.19
N LEU A 549 -26.98 39.13 13.96
CA LEU A 549 -26.73 37.69 14.12
C LEU A 549 -27.03 36.92 12.82
N ALA A 550 -28.09 37.31 12.12
CA ALA A 550 -28.46 36.73 10.83
C ALA A 550 -27.33 36.89 9.79
N THR A 551 -26.69 38.06 9.75
CA THR A 551 -25.55 38.34 8.86
C THR A 551 -24.38 37.40 9.15
N LEU A 552 -24.02 37.21 10.42
CA LEU A 552 -22.94 36.30 10.81
C LEU A 552 -23.23 34.83 10.51
N MET A 553 -24.49 34.38 10.56
CA MET A 553 -24.82 32.97 10.34
C MET A 553 -25.17 32.63 8.88
N LEU A 554 -25.87 33.52 8.18
CA LEU A 554 -26.38 33.25 6.82
C LEU A 554 -25.43 33.72 5.72
N LEU A 555 -24.70 34.83 5.95
CA LEU A 555 -23.80 35.44 4.97
C LEU A 555 -22.31 35.14 5.23
N ALA A 556 -21.99 34.39 6.30
CA ALA A 556 -20.61 33.96 6.53
C ALA A 556 -20.13 33.05 5.40
N PRO A 557 -18.86 33.21 4.96
CA PRO A 557 -18.27 32.38 3.94
C PRO A 557 -18.22 30.92 4.42
N LYS A 558 -18.80 30.02 3.62
CA LYS A 558 -18.80 28.59 3.92
C LYS A 558 -17.56 27.93 3.36
N PRO A 559 -16.95 26.96 4.07
CA PRO A 559 -15.80 26.24 3.54
C PRO A 559 -16.17 25.55 2.22
N ALA A 560 -15.24 25.59 1.26
CA ALA A 560 -15.42 24.91 -0.01
C ALA A 560 -15.47 23.39 0.21
N PRO A 561 -16.39 22.64 -0.43
CA PRO A 561 -16.48 21.20 -0.29
C PRO A 561 -15.27 20.56 -0.95
N HIS A 562 -14.28 20.12 -0.18
CA HIS A 562 -13.15 19.37 -0.73
C HIS A 562 -13.65 18.00 -1.16
N ALA A 563 -13.36 17.60 -2.40
CA ALA A 563 -13.62 16.23 -2.86
C ALA A 563 -12.29 15.48 -2.78
N PRO A 564 -11.94 14.90 -1.61
CA PRO A 564 -10.71 14.12 -1.47
C PRO A 564 -10.69 12.98 -2.49
N SER A 565 -9.49 12.47 -2.75
CA SER A 565 -9.37 11.28 -3.58
C SER A 565 -10.06 10.11 -2.86
N PRO A 566 -10.77 9.21 -3.57
CA PRO A 566 -11.46 8.09 -2.92
C PRO A 566 -10.48 7.18 -2.16
N SER A 567 -9.24 7.07 -2.62
CA SER A 567 -8.19 6.29 -1.96
C SER A 567 -7.52 6.97 -0.77
N GLU A 568 -7.84 8.23 -0.44
CA GLU A 568 -7.28 8.88 0.74
C GLU A 568 -7.68 8.16 2.03
N THR A 569 -8.87 7.53 2.03
CA THR A 569 -9.33 6.63 3.11
C THR A 569 -8.45 5.39 3.30
N ARG A 570 -7.65 5.03 2.30
CA ARG A 570 -6.75 3.86 2.32
C ARG A 570 -5.35 4.22 2.81
N LYS A 571 -5.11 5.49 3.14
CA LYS A 571 -3.81 5.98 3.60
C LYS A 571 -3.45 5.32 4.94
N GLY A 572 -2.22 4.85 5.05
CA GLY A 572 -1.73 4.13 6.23
C GLY A 572 -1.83 2.60 6.13
N CYS A 573 -2.63 2.06 5.21
CA CYS A 573 -2.64 0.62 4.98
C CYS A 573 -1.32 0.13 4.35
N THR A 574 -0.90 -1.06 4.75
CA THR A 574 0.33 -1.71 4.30
C THR A 574 0.22 -2.14 2.84
N LEU A 575 1.24 -1.81 2.04
CA LEU A 575 1.33 -2.23 0.64
C LEU A 575 1.23 -3.75 0.51
N GLY A 576 0.53 -4.22 -0.52
CA GLY A 576 0.30 -5.63 -0.79
C GLY A 576 -0.68 -6.33 0.16
N SER A 577 -1.28 -5.61 1.11
CA SER A 577 -2.33 -6.16 1.97
C SER A 577 -3.68 -6.16 1.26
N ALA A 578 -4.50 -7.18 1.52
CA ALA A 578 -5.91 -7.20 1.12
C ALA A 578 -6.69 -6.00 1.70
N ALA A 579 -6.18 -5.39 2.77
CA ALA A 579 -6.74 -4.18 3.35
C ALA A 579 -6.84 -3.03 2.36
N LEU A 580 -5.86 -2.84 1.46
CA LEU A 580 -5.90 -1.77 0.46
C LEU A 580 -7.07 -1.91 -0.52
N VAL A 581 -7.43 -3.15 -0.86
CA VAL A 581 -8.55 -3.46 -1.76
C VAL A 581 -9.88 -3.27 -1.03
N LEU A 582 -9.98 -3.72 0.23
CA LEU A 582 -11.22 -3.73 1.01
C LEU A 582 -11.53 -2.39 1.70
N ALA A 583 -10.52 -1.57 1.99
CA ALA A 583 -10.65 -0.32 2.75
C ALA A 583 -11.53 0.74 2.08
N GLY A 584 -11.85 0.60 0.78
CA GLY A 584 -12.81 1.47 0.09
C GLY A 584 -14.25 1.40 0.64
N GLY A 585 -14.55 0.44 1.52
CA GLY A 585 -15.88 0.21 2.08
C GLY A 585 -16.27 1.05 3.32
N GLY A 586 -15.46 2.01 3.76
CA GLY A 586 -15.88 2.96 4.81
C GLY A 586 -16.06 2.36 6.20
N GLY A 587 -15.23 1.38 6.57
CA GLY A 587 -15.18 0.89 7.95
C GLY A 587 -14.47 1.90 8.86
N ILE A 588 -15.23 2.75 9.56
CA ILE A 588 -14.75 3.67 10.61
C ILE A 588 -13.95 2.94 11.72
N HIS A 589 -14.09 1.62 11.82
CA HIS A 589 -13.46 0.76 12.83
C HIS A 589 -12.23 -0.02 12.35
N GLY A 590 -11.67 0.31 11.18
CA GLY A 590 -10.61 -0.50 10.59
C GLY A 590 -11.13 -1.89 10.20
N LEU A 591 -10.32 -2.64 9.44
CA LEU A 591 -10.67 -4.00 9.06
C LEU A 591 -10.38 -4.95 10.23
N ARG A 592 -11.36 -5.76 10.64
CA ARG A 592 -11.19 -6.70 11.74
C ARG A 592 -10.07 -7.70 11.42
N GLY A 593 -9.06 -7.76 12.30
CA GLY A 593 -7.89 -8.62 12.11
C GLY A 593 -6.79 -8.02 11.24
N TYR A 594 -6.90 -6.74 10.88
CA TYR A 594 -5.79 -6.01 10.27
C TYR A 594 -4.79 -5.58 11.35
N GLU A 595 -3.54 -5.98 11.16
CA GLU A 595 -2.41 -5.60 12.01
C GLU A 595 -1.49 -4.70 11.19
N ASP A 596 -1.28 -3.49 11.69
CA ASP A 596 -0.34 -2.54 11.12
C ASP A 596 1.11 -3.00 11.31
N LEU A 597 2.01 -2.46 10.50
CA LEU A 597 3.44 -2.65 10.74
C LEU A 597 3.81 -2.06 12.11
N PRO A 598 4.66 -2.74 12.91
CA PRO A 598 5.11 -2.19 14.17
C PRO A 598 5.74 -0.81 14.01
N GLU A 599 5.54 0.02 15.02
CA GLU A 599 6.25 1.29 15.13
C GLU A 599 7.76 1.07 15.20
N TRP A 600 8.52 2.09 14.78
CA TRP A 600 9.97 2.07 14.88
C TRP A 600 10.41 2.00 16.34
N VAL A 601 11.46 1.23 16.62
CA VAL A 601 12.06 1.22 17.96
C VAL A 601 12.69 2.57 18.30
N GLN A 602 12.45 3.00 19.54
CA GLN A 602 13.05 4.20 20.09
C GLN A 602 14.57 4.04 20.24
N PRO A 603 15.35 5.10 19.96
CA PRO A 603 16.81 5.04 20.02
C PRO A 603 17.25 4.63 21.44
N GLY A 604 18.07 3.57 21.54
CA GLY A 604 18.59 3.05 22.81
C GLY A 604 17.85 1.85 23.41
N ARG A 605 16.72 1.39 22.84
CA ARG A 605 16.10 0.08 23.16
C ARG A 605 16.41 -0.97 22.09
N GLU A 606 17.55 -0.83 21.45
CA GLU A 606 17.97 -1.67 20.33
C GLU A 606 18.62 -2.95 20.85
N PRO A 607 18.33 -4.11 20.23
CA PRO A 607 19.10 -5.32 20.45
C PRO A 607 20.56 -5.10 20.08
N ASP A 608 21.49 -5.68 20.86
CA ASP A 608 22.93 -5.51 20.62
C ASP A 608 23.29 -5.96 19.19
N PRO A 609 24.01 -5.12 18.40
CA PRO A 609 24.39 -5.44 17.03
C PRO A 609 25.20 -6.75 16.91
N LYS A 610 25.99 -7.08 17.95
CA LYS A 610 26.80 -8.30 18.02
C LYS A 610 25.97 -9.58 17.96
N LEU A 611 24.69 -9.55 18.32
CA LEU A 611 23.81 -10.72 18.23
C LEU A 611 23.59 -11.20 16.79
N ARG A 612 23.91 -10.37 15.79
CA ARG A 612 23.80 -10.69 14.35
C ARG A 612 25.12 -11.14 13.74
N ASP A 613 26.21 -11.02 14.47
CA ASP A 613 27.49 -11.60 14.09
C ASP A 613 27.38 -13.11 14.33
N THR A 614 27.27 -13.88 13.26
CA THR A 614 27.58 -15.30 13.33
C THR A 614 29.07 -15.40 13.64
N GLU A 615 29.44 -16.03 14.75
CA GLU A 615 30.76 -16.66 14.90
C GLU A 615 30.90 -17.65 13.75
N THR A 616 31.30 -17.17 12.57
CA THR A 616 31.96 -18.01 11.60
C THR A 616 33.26 -18.42 12.29
N PRO A 617 33.53 -19.72 12.51
CA PRO A 617 34.89 -20.11 12.85
C PRO A 617 35.73 -19.55 11.71
N VAL A 618 36.66 -18.65 12.05
CA VAL A 618 37.60 -18.09 11.10
C VAL A 618 38.50 -19.25 10.69
N VAL A 619 38.08 -20.00 9.66
CA VAL A 619 39.00 -20.82 8.89
C VAL A 619 39.94 -19.85 8.22
N GLY A 620 41.17 -19.80 8.73
CA GLY A 620 42.23 -18.93 8.26
C GLY A 620 42.42 -17.65 9.08
N LYS A 621 42.93 -17.76 10.32
CA LYS A 621 43.97 -16.80 10.72
C LYS A 621 45.09 -16.97 9.68
N ARG A 622 45.13 -16.09 8.68
CA ARG A 622 46.33 -15.96 7.85
C ARG A 622 47.43 -15.55 8.82
N VAL A 623 48.29 -16.50 9.18
CA VAL A 623 49.51 -16.21 9.94
C VAL A 623 50.30 -15.28 9.05
N VAL A 624 50.30 -14.00 9.38
CA VAL A 624 51.12 -13.01 8.69
C VAL A 624 52.56 -13.35 9.05
N PRO A 625 53.44 -13.68 8.10
CA PRO A 625 54.84 -13.93 8.41
C PRO A 625 55.42 -12.68 9.07
N ALA A 626 56.23 -12.85 10.12
CA ALA A 626 56.79 -11.73 10.89
C ALA A 626 57.49 -10.66 10.02
N ALA A 627 58.01 -11.06 8.85
CA ALA A 627 58.60 -10.15 7.86
C ALA A 627 57.60 -9.11 7.31
N GLU A 628 56.34 -9.48 7.08
CA GLU A 628 55.32 -8.59 6.51
C GLU A 628 54.75 -7.63 7.58
N ALA A 629 54.69 -8.08 8.84
CA ALA A 629 54.38 -7.23 9.99
C ALA A 629 55.49 -6.19 10.26
N LEU A 630 56.76 -6.57 10.10
CA LEU A 630 57.90 -5.67 10.25
C LEU A 630 57.95 -4.62 9.13
N ASP A 631 57.61 -4.99 7.89
CA ASP A 631 57.62 -4.08 6.73
C ASP A 631 56.48 -3.05 6.81
N ALA A 632 55.32 -3.42 7.37
CA ALA A 632 54.22 -2.49 7.66
C ALA A 632 54.56 -1.49 8.79
N ALA A 633 55.27 -1.95 9.82
CA ALA A 633 55.79 -1.08 10.89
C ALA A 633 56.92 -0.15 10.41
N ALA A 634 57.75 -0.61 9.48
CA ALA A 634 58.78 0.21 8.85
C ALA A 634 58.17 1.30 7.96
N ARG A 635 57.08 1.02 7.22
CA ARG A 635 56.42 2.02 6.37
C ARG A 635 55.72 3.15 7.14
N THR A 636 55.25 2.87 8.35
CA THR A 636 54.60 3.88 9.20
C THR A 636 55.59 4.84 9.86
N SER A 637 56.85 4.43 10.05
CA SER A 637 57.89 5.28 10.66
C SER A 637 58.55 6.28 9.71
N PHE A 638 58.47 6.08 8.38
CA PHE A 638 59.06 7.01 7.39
C PHE A 638 58.12 8.15 6.94
N SER A 639 56.83 8.14 7.29
CA SER A 639 55.85 9.14 6.82
C SER A 639 55.68 10.36 7.76
N ALA A 640 56.32 10.37 8.92
CA ALA A 640 56.20 11.44 9.90
C ALA A 640 57.46 12.31 9.98
N LYS A 641 57.74 13.10 8.94
CA LYS A 641 58.59 14.32 9.04
C LYS A 641 58.42 15.24 7.84
N ALA A 642 57.46 16.16 7.93
CA ALA A 642 57.50 17.46 7.26
C ALA A 642 56.63 18.49 8.01
N SER A 643 57.21 19.68 8.26
CA SER A 643 56.66 20.96 8.76
C SER A 643 56.59 21.26 10.27
N ASP A 644 57.64 21.97 10.71
CA ASP A 644 57.83 23.08 11.66
C ASP A 644 56.70 23.60 12.61
N VAL A 645 57.04 23.62 13.91
CA VAL A 645 57.09 24.75 14.91
C VAL A 645 55.78 25.56 15.16
N ILE A 646 55.20 25.62 16.38
CA ILE A 646 55.59 26.40 17.60
C ILE A 646 54.91 25.79 18.87
N GLY A 647 55.63 25.71 20.00
CA GLY A 647 55.08 26.04 21.34
C GLY A 647 54.84 24.94 22.39
N GLU A 648 55.83 24.77 23.27
CA GLU A 648 55.70 24.61 24.74
C GLU A 648 55.61 23.20 25.43
N SER A 649 56.72 22.89 26.12
CA SER A 649 56.92 22.05 27.31
C SER A 649 56.91 20.50 27.20
N VAL A 650 58.11 19.94 27.36
CA VAL A 650 58.45 18.51 27.40
C VAL A 650 58.42 18.00 28.84
N GLY A 651 57.80 16.83 29.05
CA GLY A 651 58.10 15.92 30.16
C GLY A 651 58.36 14.53 29.57
N GLY A 652 59.62 14.20 29.30
CA GLY A 652 60.02 12.94 28.69
C GLY A 652 60.06 11.79 29.69
N LYS A 653 59.36 10.70 29.37
CA LYS A 653 59.53 9.40 30.04
C LYS A 653 60.73 8.68 29.44
N THR A 654 61.55 8.05 30.28
CA THR A 654 62.75 7.30 29.90
C THR A 654 62.44 5.84 29.59
N LEU A 655 63.31 5.21 28.80
CA LEU A 655 63.18 3.86 28.24
C LEU A 655 62.90 2.76 29.29
N ASP A 656 63.35 2.94 30.53
CA ASP A 656 63.13 1.98 31.64
C ASP A 656 61.68 1.94 32.13
N ASP A 657 60.88 3.00 31.91
CA ASP A 657 59.48 3.10 32.33
C ASP A 657 58.54 2.30 31.40
N TRP A 658 59.05 1.86 30.25
CA TRP A 658 58.32 1.06 29.27
C TRP A 658 58.63 -0.44 29.37
N LEU A 659 59.76 -0.79 29.98
CA LEU A 659 60.21 -2.18 30.13
C LEU A 659 59.72 -2.85 31.42
N ALA A 660 59.02 -2.12 32.28
CA ALA A 660 58.62 -2.58 33.62
C ALA A 660 57.16 -3.09 33.71
N GLU A 661 56.38 -3.12 32.62
CA GLU A 661 54.96 -3.54 32.67
C GLU A 661 54.69 -5.00 32.24
N ASP A 662 55.68 -5.76 31.76
CA ASP A 662 55.45 -7.13 31.22
C ASP A 662 55.96 -8.30 32.10
N GLU A 663 56.32 -8.06 33.37
CA GLU A 663 56.69 -9.15 34.31
C GLU A 663 55.83 -9.13 35.58
N ALA A 664 54.57 -9.56 35.48
CA ALA A 664 53.82 -10.14 36.61
C ALA A 664 52.49 -10.77 36.14
N GLU A 665 52.49 -12.08 35.87
CA GLU A 665 51.67 -13.08 36.56
C GLU A 665 51.77 -14.41 35.81
N GLY A 666 52.33 -15.41 36.49
CA GLY A 666 52.48 -16.77 36.01
C GLY A 666 51.41 -17.72 36.57
N GLU A 667 51.30 -18.84 35.86
CA GLU A 667 51.05 -20.21 36.33
C GLU A 667 49.66 -20.60 36.83
N SER A 668 49.02 -21.50 36.07
CA SER A 668 48.84 -22.88 36.54
C SER A 668 48.65 -23.83 35.35
N GLU A 669 49.56 -24.81 35.28
CA GLU A 669 49.61 -25.96 34.39
C GLU A 669 48.49 -26.97 34.69
N GLU A 670 48.08 -27.75 33.69
CA GLU A 670 47.80 -29.18 33.83
C GLU A 670 48.06 -29.85 32.48
N GLU A 671 49.02 -30.78 32.50
CA GLU A 671 49.46 -31.64 31.41
C GLU A 671 48.47 -32.80 31.21
N GLU A 672 48.15 -33.17 29.97
CA GLU A 672 47.88 -34.57 29.61
C GLU A 672 48.51 -34.88 28.25
N GLU A 673 48.98 -36.12 28.18
CA GLU A 673 50.06 -36.66 27.36
C GLU A 673 49.67 -36.96 25.90
N GLU A 674 50.75 -37.26 25.16
CA GLU A 674 50.91 -37.67 23.77
C GLU A 674 49.93 -38.77 23.29
N GLU A 675 49.61 -38.74 22.00
CA GLU A 675 49.88 -39.86 21.08
C GLU A 675 49.65 -39.40 19.63
N GLU A 676 50.74 -39.33 18.86
CA GLU A 676 50.73 -39.26 17.40
C GLU A 676 50.48 -40.69 16.87
N GLU A 677 49.44 -40.88 16.05
CA GLU A 677 49.41 -41.97 15.08
C GLU A 677 49.17 -41.37 13.69
N GLU A 678 50.18 -41.54 12.83
CA GLU A 678 50.16 -41.32 11.40
C GLU A 678 49.23 -42.34 10.73
N GLU A 679 48.27 -41.93 9.90
CA GLU A 679 47.73 -42.78 8.84
C GLU A 679 47.47 -41.97 7.56
N GLU A 680 48.36 -42.22 6.60
CA GLU A 680 48.14 -42.52 5.18
C GLU A 680 47.23 -41.60 4.35
N GLU A 681 47.86 -40.81 3.48
CA GLU A 681 47.25 -40.24 2.28
C GLU A 681 46.97 -41.37 1.28
N GLU A 682 45.69 -41.72 1.09
CA GLU A 682 45.24 -42.42 -0.12
C GLU A 682 44.71 -41.39 -1.11
N ASP A 683 45.48 -41.20 -2.19
CA ASP A 683 45.04 -40.59 -3.44
C ASP A 683 43.92 -41.46 -4.06
N GLU A 684 42.69 -40.96 -4.09
CA GLU A 684 41.66 -41.51 -4.97
C GLU A 684 41.36 -40.52 -6.11
N GLU A 685 41.63 -41.03 -7.31
CA GLU A 685 41.44 -40.42 -8.62
C GLU A 685 39.97 -40.03 -8.83
N GLU A 686 39.69 -38.75 -9.10
CA GLU A 686 38.38 -38.31 -9.60
C GLU A 686 38.25 -38.75 -11.06
N GLU A 687 37.47 -39.80 -11.31
CA GLU A 687 36.96 -40.13 -12.65
C GLU A 687 35.87 -39.12 -13.03
N ASP A 688 36.19 -38.25 -13.99
CA ASP A 688 35.24 -37.42 -14.73
C ASP A 688 34.35 -38.30 -15.61
N GLU A 689 33.12 -38.60 -15.17
CA GLU A 689 32.07 -39.11 -16.06
C GLU A 689 31.31 -37.93 -16.68
N GLU A 690 31.66 -37.60 -17.93
CA GLU A 690 30.87 -36.76 -18.83
C GLU A 690 29.60 -37.54 -19.24
N GLU A 691 28.42 -37.09 -18.81
CA GLU A 691 27.15 -37.55 -19.39
C GLU A 691 26.93 -36.88 -20.76
N GLU A 692 27.10 -37.65 -21.83
CA GLU A 692 26.70 -37.29 -23.18
C GLU A 692 25.17 -37.24 -23.28
N GLU A 693 24.61 -36.05 -23.54
CA GLU A 693 23.22 -35.90 -24.02
C GLU A 693 23.18 -36.28 -25.50
N SER A 694 22.57 -37.43 -25.81
CA SER A 694 22.27 -37.86 -27.17
C SER A 694 21.11 -37.05 -27.76
N GLU A 695 21.43 -36.20 -28.74
CA GLU A 695 20.48 -35.66 -29.72
C GLU A 695 20.16 -36.76 -30.75
N GLU A 696 18.91 -37.23 -30.79
CA GLU A 696 18.38 -37.93 -31.97
C GLU A 696 17.25 -37.08 -32.58
N GLU A 697 17.55 -36.56 -33.77
CA GLU A 697 16.62 -36.05 -34.77
C GLU A 697 15.82 -37.24 -35.34
N ASP A 698 14.50 -37.13 -35.35
CA ASP A 698 13.66 -37.88 -36.30
C ASP A 698 12.60 -36.91 -36.84
N ASP A 699 12.75 -36.61 -38.12
CA ASP A 699 11.86 -35.81 -38.95
C ASP A 699 10.79 -36.69 -39.62
N GLU A 700 9.64 -36.07 -39.84
CA GLU A 700 8.64 -36.30 -40.89
C GLU A 700 7.38 -37.19 -40.67
N GLU A 701 6.26 -36.55 -41.08
CA GLU A 701 4.94 -37.05 -41.47
C GLU A 701 3.87 -37.30 -40.38
N ASP A 702 2.98 -36.31 -40.18
CA ASP A 702 1.52 -36.46 -40.38
C ASP A 702 0.74 -35.17 -40.04
N GLU A 703 0.68 -34.23 -41.01
CA GLU A 703 -0.37 -33.20 -41.06
C GLU A 703 -1.32 -33.49 -42.23
N LYS A 704 -2.45 -34.16 -41.94
CA LYS A 704 -3.71 -34.10 -42.73
C LYS A 704 -4.82 -34.92 -42.09
N SER A 705 -5.51 -34.37 -41.09
CA SER A 705 -6.86 -34.84 -40.75
C SER A 705 -7.68 -33.85 -39.93
N GLU A 706 -7.89 -32.63 -40.42
CA GLU A 706 -9.00 -31.78 -39.94
C GLU A 706 -9.65 -31.04 -41.11
N ASP A 707 -10.31 -31.80 -41.99
CA ASP A 707 -11.31 -31.23 -42.91
C ASP A 707 -12.23 -32.34 -43.45
N GLU A 708 -13.00 -33.01 -42.58
CA GLU A 708 -14.06 -33.95 -43.04
C GLU A 708 -15.13 -34.26 -41.96
N ARG A 709 -15.54 -33.25 -41.17
CA ARG A 709 -16.67 -33.39 -40.22
C ARG A 709 -17.80 -32.38 -40.46
N ARG A 710 -18.04 -32.04 -41.73
CA ARG A 710 -19.21 -31.27 -42.16
C ARG A 710 -19.88 -31.80 -43.43
N GLU A 711 -19.91 -33.11 -43.62
CA GLU A 711 -20.70 -33.70 -44.71
C GLU A 711 -21.17 -35.12 -44.34
N ASN A 712 -22.05 -35.22 -43.34
CA ASN A 712 -22.89 -36.43 -43.21
C ASN A 712 -24.21 -36.22 -42.44
N ALA A 713 -24.66 -34.96 -42.35
CA ALA A 713 -26.01 -34.64 -41.87
C ALA A 713 -26.94 -34.50 -43.08
N GLY A 714 -27.30 -35.63 -43.68
CA GLY A 714 -28.34 -35.64 -44.71
C GLY A 714 -28.26 -36.83 -45.63
N LEU A 715 -28.67 -38.01 -45.17
CA LEU A 715 -29.32 -39.06 -45.98
C LEU A 715 -29.50 -40.31 -45.14
N MET A 716 -30.65 -40.44 -44.47
CA MET A 716 -31.42 -41.69 -44.45
C MET A 716 -32.72 -41.45 -43.68
N GLY A 717 -33.74 -41.04 -44.42
CA GLY A 717 -35.11 -41.45 -44.15
C GLY A 717 -35.46 -42.57 -45.11
N ALA A 718 -35.90 -43.70 -44.59
CA ALA A 718 -36.89 -44.61 -45.18
C ALA A 718 -36.91 -45.91 -44.36
N THR A 719 -38.13 -46.36 -44.07
CA THR A 719 -38.59 -47.60 -43.42
C THR A 719 -38.40 -47.73 -41.92
#